data_AF-A0A926UWE7-F1
#
_entry.id   AF-A0A926UWE7-F1
#
_cell.length_a   1.000
_cell.length_b   1.000
_cell.length_c   1.000
_cell.angle_alpha   90.00
_cell.angle_beta   90.00
_cell.angle_gamma   90.00
#
_symmetry.space_group_name_H-M   'P 1'
#
loop_
_entity.id
_entity.type
_entity.pdbx_description
1 polymer ?
#
loop_
_entity_poly.entity_id
_entity_poly.type
_entity_poly.pdbx_seq_one_letter_code
_entity_poly.pdbx_strand_id
1 'polypeptide(L)'
;MTTLINLESYLECCQYAHLFGENVAKLIPNPKSLPNTYRDFCKKHLSQAFLPVPALVIAQPQTLSLRTKSLSQAISHIGFTIDDQRDDQIFIVREANSLKMRSFDVPQYLYANVYRYWSYASQLTTLTNSDKPLVIYDLDSFTPAQIIPFRFESSSNSIYKIPIIDTRSQSQYDGLKLSQSYETIYDTICYDLAGKIISDLGIESGIELENIIAIFSYIQKINLFQKIIPQCSSDRIPMIIEIGDTFYPYNLNLSELEKIVCKNLPIPELQNIITQNSNSYNFALVSSLIQLPILKQDLQQQFSTVMVDTSQNIFSQIWQQKIDKNFPLYGQHLDNISFFVARDKETIEISLPSINCYEGEQEKIQYASYLKNGKEEREFTLPIKSVNLQFKINGEPFISSETDKEQSYFIENQYFQETENNDVKIKIRFRTKPGITPKLEVLDNQNRVLHSKLVDYEHPVIESSRTSGFLPMAQILESRTEKSNRGLEIIHELNYISALRNFANSIARNIVSRRDIAQKISNFRSEWKDRVLPVKIKYQLPNGKWRDKISPVLITTSPNFVQIQNELRDTLEIYQSIARSFSSIFPRLTFDQNDDENTKKLINKSHSSLILIIGDSYAMTQFADLDFLHGIDILSRRDVRQWDERLRSAAKTACTQSRQIDYFNLFYRTTEDGNTAFYTNGIYLWGYARILMWYMDFKDLSVTNICKQHFNSLIIYCNSLNGSVSKHESYLRDVLIALIYLMTFRESDPEFVKKDSSVYGEAKSLCRKLDPHPIRSQKTIIEVPLNSFFDQLLDGNVTQEQVRNMIEID
;
A
#
# COMPACT_ATOMS: atom_id res chain seq x y z
N MET A 1 38.05 -7.23 -23.93
CA MET A 1 38.11 -5.77 -23.72
C MET A 1 36.89 -5.38 -22.92
N THR A 2 37.00 -4.61 -21.83
CA THR A 2 35.81 -4.23 -21.05
C THR A 2 34.77 -3.53 -21.93
N THR A 3 33.52 -3.99 -21.87
CA THR A 3 32.43 -3.47 -22.69
C THR A 3 31.46 -2.65 -21.84
N LEU A 4 31.33 -1.36 -22.18
CA LEU A 4 30.34 -0.44 -21.64
C LEU A 4 29.01 -0.59 -22.39
N ILE A 5 27.94 -0.93 -21.67
CA ILE A 5 26.59 -1.11 -22.22
C ILE A 5 25.71 0.02 -21.69
N ASN A 6 25.31 0.95 -22.57
CA ASN A 6 24.65 2.20 -22.21
C ASN A 6 23.13 2.04 -22.13
N LEU A 7 22.62 1.48 -21.02
CA LEU A 7 21.19 1.19 -20.87
C LEU A 7 20.31 2.44 -20.68
N GLU A 8 20.91 3.61 -20.49
CA GLU A 8 20.18 4.88 -20.32
C GLU A 8 20.13 5.77 -21.56
N SER A 9 20.87 5.50 -22.64
CA SER A 9 20.74 6.31 -23.87
C SER A 9 19.55 5.88 -24.72
N TYR A 10 18.67 6.83 -25.01
CA TYR A 10 17.52 6.60 -25.87
C TYR A 10 17.93 6.41 -27.34
N LEU A 11 18.92 7.19 -27.81
CA LEU A 11 19.46 7.10 -29.18
C LEU A 11 20.06 5.70 -29.45
N GLU A 12 20.80 5.13 -28.50
CA GLU A 12 21.29 3.75 -28.60
C GLU A 12 20.13 2.73 -28.55
N CYS A 13 19.15 2.91 -27.66
CA CYS A 13 17.99 2.03 -27.59
C CYS A 13 17.21 1.97 -28.91
N CYS A 14 16.90 3.11 -29.53
CA CYS A 14 16.19 3.16 -30.80
C CYS A 14 17.05 2.57 -31.94
N GLN A 15 18.35 2.87 -31.97
CA GLN A 15 19.28 2.27 -32.94
C GLN A 15 19.28 0.74 -32.85
N TYR A 16 19.50 0.15 -31.68
CA TYR A 16 19.57 -1.30 -31.55
C TYR A 16 18.21 -1.98 -31.76
N ALA A 17 17.10 -1.35 -31.33
CA ALA A 17 15.74 -1.87 -31.59
C ALA A 17 15.48 -2.02 -33.10
N HIS A 18 15.69 -0.96 -33.89
CA HIS A 18 15.48 -0.99 -35.34
C HIS A 18 16.50 -1.83 -36.10
N LEU A 19 17.73 -1.98 -35.59
CA LEU A 19 18.75 -2.89 -36.15
C LEU A 19 18.38 -4.37 -36.01
N PHE A 20 17.79 -4.75 -34.87
CA PHE A 20 17.49 -6.16 -34.55
C PHE A 20 15.99 -6.53 -34.72
N GLY A 21 15.16 -5.60 -35.22
CA GLY A 21 13.74 -5.83 -35.50
C GLY A 21 12.85 -5.93 -34.24
N GLU A 22 13.31 -5.39 -33.12
CA GLU A 22 12.57 -5.38 -31.85
C GLU A 22 11.78 -4.07 -31.69
N ASN A 23 10.66 -4.11 -30.98
CA ASN A 23 9.83 -2.93 -30.75
C ASN A 23 10.44 -2.04 -29.66
N VAL A 24 10.84 -0.81 -30.04
CA VAL A 24 11.41 0.24 -29.15
C VAL A 24 10.67 0.33 -27.81
N ALA A 25 9.33 0.41 -27.84
CA ALA A 25 8.50 0.62 -26.66
C ALA A 25 8.53 -0.55 -25.65
N LYS A 26 9.03 -1.74 -26.04
CA LYS A 26 9.30 -2.85 -25.10
C LYS A 26 10.59 -2.65 -24.32
N LEU A 27 11.56 -1.92 -24.88
CA LEU A 27 12.89 -1.72 -24.31
C LEU A 27 12.93 -0.49 -23.37
N ILE A 28 12.03 0.48 -23.54
CA ILE A 28 11.96 1.68 -22.69
C ILE A 28 11.84 1.31 -21.19
N PRO A 29 12.73 1.80 -20.30
CA PRO A 29 12.64 1.56 -18.86
C PRO A 29 11.41 2.19 -18.23
N ASN A 30 10.72 1.42 -17.39
CA ASN A 30 9.66 1.94 -16.52
C ASN A 30 10.25 2.95 -15.50
N PRO A 31 9.67 4.15 -15.32
CA PRO A 31 10.17 5.18 -14.40
C PRO A 31 10.40 4.73 -12.94
N LYS A 32 9.72 3.68 -12.47
CA LYS A 32 9.84 3.17 -11.09
C LYS A 32 10.87 2.03 -10.93
N SER A 33 11.41 1.48 -12.01
CA SER A 33 12.34 0.34 -11.98
C SER A 33 13.52 0.52 -12.96
N LEU A 34 14.36 -0.49 -13.08
CA LEU A 34 15.55 -0.47 -13.95
C LEU A 34 15.24 -1.11 -15.32
N PRO A 35 16.03 -0.79 -16.38
CA PRO A 35 15.83 -1.28 -17.76
C PRO A 35 16.02 -2.79 -17.93
N ASN A 36 15.20 -3.62 -17.29
CA ASN A 36 15.31 -5.09 -17.34
C ASN A 36 15.13 -5.62 -18.77
N THR A 37 14.11 -5.18 -19.52
CA THR A 37 13.88 -5.66 -20.90
C THR A 37 15.03 -5.27 -21.83
N TYR A 38 15.56 -4.05 -21.73
CA TYR A 38 16.70 -3.60 -22.53
C TYR A 38 18.01 -4.29 -22.10
N ARG A 39 18.24 -4.51 -20.80
CA ARG A 39 19.33 -5.36 -20.30
C ARG A 39 19.26 -6.76 -20.88
N ASP A 40 18.08 -7.38 -20.90
CA ASP A 40 17.90 -8.77 -21.33
C ASP A 40 17.98 -8.90 -22.86
N PHE A 41 17.52 -7.87 -23.60
CA PHE A 41 17.84 -7.68 -25.02
C PHE A 41 19.35 -7.55 -25.26
N CYS A 42 20.06 -6.71 -24.50
CA CYS A 42 21.51 -6.59 -24.59
C CYS A 42 22.18 -7.93 -24.30
N LYS A 43 21.83 -8.64 -23.22
CA LYS A 43 22.34 -9.99 -22.91
C LYS A 43 22.09 -11.00 -24.04
N LYS A 44 20.94 -10.93 -24.73
CA LYS A 44 20.56 -11.76 -25.91
C LYS A 44 21.37 -11.45 -27.17
N HIS A 45 21.79 -10.19 -27.36
CA HIS A 45 22.42 -9.71 -28.61
C HIS A 45 23.89 -9.25 -28.47
N LEU A 46 24.49 -9.24 -27.28
CA LEU A 46 25.82 -8.65 -27.02
C LEU A 46 26.92 -9.23 -27.91
N SER A 47 26.92 -10.56 -28.11
CA SER A 47 27.89 -11.27 -28.95
C SER A 47 27.53 -11.28 -30.44
N GLN A 48 26.47 -10.56 -30.86
CA GLN A 48 26.04 -10.50 -32.24
C GLN A 48 26.71 -9.32 -32.97
N ALA A 49 27.77 -9.66 -33.69
CA ALA A 49 28.38 -8.80 -34.70
C ALA A 49 27.34 -8.34 -35.74
N PHE A 50 27.20 -7.03 -35.95
CA PHE A 50 26.36 -6.45 -37.00
C PHE A 50 27.17 -5.50 -37.90
N LEU A 51 26.72 -5.32 -39.15
CA LEU A 51 27.29 -4.31 -40.04
C LEU A 51 26.63 -2.96 -39.75
N PRO A 52 27.36 -1.82 -39.76
CA PRO A 52 26.74 -0.50 -39.68
C PRO A 52 25.85 -0.26 -40.90
N VAL A 53 24.72 0.40 -40.69
CA VAL A 53 23.82 0.79 -41.80
C VAL A 53 24.54 1.80 -42.70
N PRO A 54 24.60 1.59 -44.03
CA PRO A 54 25.33 2.46 -44.94
C PRO A 54 24.55 3.76 -45.22
N ALA A 55 24.55 4.67 -44.25
CA ALA A 55 23.76 5.90 -44.26
C ALA A 55 24.39 7.07 -45.04
N LEU A 56 25.71 7.04 -45.30
CA LEU A 56 26.44 8.09 -46.01
C LEU A 56 26.82 7.66 -47.43
N VAL A 57 26.59 8.52 -48.42
CA VAL A 57 26.99 8.28 -49.82
C VAL A 57 28.51 8.11 -49.95
N ILE A 58 29.29 8.88 -49.19
CA ILE A 58 30.76 8.81 -49.18
C ILE A 58 31.33 7.53 -48.53
N ALA A 59 30.51 6.77 -47.80
CA ALA A 59 30.90 5.49 -47.21
C ALA A 59 30.68 4.31 -48.18
N GLN A 60 29.99 4.52 -49.31
CA GLN A 60 29.80 3.49 -50.33
C GLN A 60 31.08 3.31 -51.17
N PRO A 61 31.52 2.07 -51.45
CA PRO A 61 32.65 1.83 -52.34
C PRO A 61 32.27 2.17 -53.79
N GLN A 62 33.06 3.02 -54.45
CA GLN A 62 32.83 3.42 -55.85
C GLN A 62 32.84 2.24 -56.86
N THR A 63 33.40 1.10 -56.47
CA THR A 63 33.34 -0.16 -57.24
C THR A 63 33.02 -1.33 -56.32
N LEU A 64 32.07 -2.17 -56.71
CA LEU A 64 31.80 -3.44 -56.04
C LEU A 64 32.94 -4.42 -56.35
N SER A 65 33.61 -4.89 -55.29
CA SER A 65 34.72 -5.84 -55.37
C SER A 65 34.46 -7.03 -54.42
N LEU A 66 34.98 -8.22 -54.76
CA LEU A 66 34.90 -9.36 -53.84
C LEU A 66 35.66 -9.02 -52.55
N ARG A 67 34.99 -9.24 -51.40
CA ARG A 67 35.57 -9.02 -50.07
C ARG A 67 36.77 -9.95 -49.83
N THR A 68 37.96 -9.41 -50.03
CA THR A 68 39.26 -10.07 -49.82
C THR A 68 39.96 -9.63 -48.53
N LYS A 69 39.48 -8.57 -47.88
CA LYS A 69 39.92 -8.13 -46.54
C LYS A 69 38.95 -8.62 -45.47
N SER A 70 39.47 -8.85 -44.26
CA SER A 70 38.70 -9.22 -43.07
C SER A 70 37.54 -8.24 -42.82
N LEU A 71 36.37 -8.77 -42.42
CA LEU A 71 35.24 -7.95 -41.98
C LEU A 71 35.51 -7.18 -40.67
N SER A 72 36.59 -7.49 -39.94
CA SER A 72 36.84 -7.03 -38.57
C SER A 72 36.95 -5.51 -38.37
N GLN A 73 37.06 -4.71 -39.43
CA GLN A 73 37.02 -3.23 -39.37
C GLN A 73 35.63 -2.64 -39.65
N ALA A 74 34.68 -3.44 -40.14
CA ALA A 74 33.33 -3.03 -40.53
C ALA A 74 32.23 -3.75 -39.73
N ILE A 75 32.60 -4.36 -38.60
CA ILE A 75 31.69 -5.01 -37.65
C ILE A 75 31.56 -4.13 -36.41
N SER A 76 30.32 -3.79 -36.08
CA SER A 76 29.90 -3.19 -34.82
C SER A 76 29.39 -4.27 -33.86
N HIS A 77 29.45 -3.97 -32.56
CA HIS A 77 28.80 -4.73 -31.49
C HIS A 77 27.95 -3.76 -30.65
N ILE A 78 27.17 -4.29 -29.70
CA ILE A 78 26.38 -3.45 -28.78
C ILE A 78 27.32 -2.82 -27.75
N GLY A 79 27.21 -1.49 -27.56
CA GLY A 79 28.01 -0.73 -26.61
C GLY A 79 29.38 -0.29 -27.12
N PHE A 80 30.26 0.12 -26.20
CA PHE A 80 31.60 0.65 -26.49
C PHE A 80 32.67 -0.17 -25.74
N THR A 81 33.78 -0.48 -26.41
CA THR A 81 34.89 -1.27 -25.83
C THR A 81 36.03 -0.38 -25.37
N ILE A 82 36.51 -0.61 -24.14
CA ILE A 82 37.74 -0.01 -23.61
C ILE A 82 38.85 -1.06 -23.73
N ASP A 83 39.99 -0.67 -24.31
CA ASP A 83 41.18 -1.52 -24.32
C ASP A 83 41.90 -1.46 -22.96
N ASP A 84 41.50 -2.35 -22.05
CA ASP A 84 42.08 -2.54 -20.71
C ASP A 84 42.53 -3.98 -20.44
N GLN A 85 42.58 -4.81 -21.49
CA GLN A 85 42.90 -6.25 -21.45
C GLN A 85 42.00 -7.13 -20.56
N ARG A 86 40.89 -6.61 -20.03
CA ARG A 86 39.89 -7.38 -19.27
C ARG A 86 38.77 -7.87 -20.17
N ASP A 87 37.91 -8.73 -19.66
CA ASP A 87 36.70 -9.21 -20.34
C ASP A 87 35.43 -8.93 -19.51
N ASP A 88 35.43 -7.77 -18.86
CA ASP A 88 34.33 -7.31 -18.00
C ASP A 88 33.19 -6.67 -18.80
N GLN A 89 31.98 -6.66 -18.23
CA GLN A 89 30.81 -5.99 -18.77
C GLN A 89 30.26 -5.00 -17.74
N ILE A 90 30.19 -3.72 -18.09
CA ILE A 90 29.78 -2.64 -17.20
C ILE A 90 28.52 -1.98 -17.78
N PHE A 91 27.41 -2.11 -17.06
CA PHE A 91 26.14 -1.53 -17.45
C PHE A 91 26.02 -0.11 -16.91
N ILE A 92 25.78 0.86 -17.79
CA ILE A 92 25.50 2.25 -17.41
C ILE A 92 24.01 2.36 -17.07
N VAL A 93 23.68 2.86 -15.87
CA VAL A 93 22.32 2.83 -15.28
C VAL A 93 21.92 4.15 -14.63
N ARG A 94 20.62 4.48 -14.59
CA ARG A 94 20.08 5.66 -13.90
C ARG A 94 20.45 5.70 -12.42
N GLU A 95 20.63 6.91 -11.89
CA GLU A 95 20.83 7.11 -10.45
C GLU A 95 19.61 6.62 -9.66
N ALA A 96 19.86 5.75 -8.68
CA ALA A 96 18.83 5.15 -7.85
C ALA A 96 19.38 4.82 -6.45
N ASN A 97 18.53 4.89 -5.42
CA ASN A 97 18.88 4.39 -4.09
C ASN A 97 19.29 2.91 -4.20
N SER A 98 20.34 2.52 -3.47
CA SER A 98 20.86 1.16 -3.35
C SER A 98 19.81 0.05 -3.24
N LEU A 99 18.67 0.32 -2.59
CA LEU A 99 17.56 -0.63 -2.45
C LEU A 99 16.90 -0.99 -3.79
N LYS A 100 16.79 -0.05 -4.74
CA LYS A 100 16.26 -0.33 -6.09
C LYS A 100 17.24 -1.16 -6.92
N MET A 101 18.54 -0.94 -6.76
CA MET A 101 19.60 -1.70 -7.45
C MET A 101 19.58 -3.20 -7.08
N ARG A 102 19.01 -3.59 -5.93
CA ARG A 102 18.78 -5.00 -5.55
C ARG A 102 17.97 -5.79 -6.59
N SER A 103 17.13 -5.13 -7.39
CA SER A 103 16.35 -5.76 -8.46
C SER A 103 17.15 -6.02 -9.75
N PHE A 104 18.42 -5.60 -9.80
CA PHE A 104 19.19 -5.52 -11.02
C PHE A 104 20.34 -6.54 -11.06
N ASP A 105 20.04 -7.70 -11.64
CA ASP A 105 20.99 -8.79 -11.85
C ASP A 105 22.02 -8.46 -12.95
N VAL A 106 23.05 -7.71 -12.57
CA VAL A 106 24.27 -7.45 -13.35
C VAL A 106 25.51 -7.50 -12.43
N PRO A 107 26.67 -7.98 -12.91
CA PRO A 107 27.85 -8.14 -12.07
C PRO A 107 28.60 -6.82 -11.79
N GLN A 108 28.55 -5.87 -12.72
CA GLN A 108 29.16 -4.53 -12.58
C GLN A 108 28.26 -3.47 -13.22
N TYR A 109 28.21 -2.28 -12.63
CA TYR A 109 27.46 -1.14 -13.17
C TYR A 109 28.15 0.19 -12.84
N LEU A 110 27.78 1.24 -13.57
CA LEU A 110 28.17 2.63 -13.29
C LEU A 110 26.96 3.55 -13.47
N TYR A 111 26.81 4.54 -12.61
CA TYR A 111 25.69 5.49 -12.72
C TYR A 111 25.86 6.43 -13.92
N ALA A 112 24.76 6.75 -14.62
CA ALA A 112 24.76 7.39 -15.93
C ALA A 112 25.38 8.79 -15.91
N ASN A 113 24.94 9.66 -15.01
CA ASN A 113 25.50 10.99 -14.85
C ASN A 113 26.93 10.94 -14.29
N VAL A 114 27.30 9.91 -13.50
CA VAL A 114 28.70 9.69 -13.09
C VAL A 114 29.58 9.35 -14.30
N TYR A 115 29.09 8.49 -15.21
CA TYR A 115 29.77 8.22 -16.47
C TYR A 115 29.86 9.46 -17.36
N ARG A 116 28.81 10.30 -17.44
CA ARG A 116 28.87 11.59 -18.16
C ARG A 116 29.88 12.55 -17.51
N TYR A 117 29.93 12.64 -16.17
CA TYR A 117 30.94 13.43 -15.47
C TYR A 117 32.36 12.99 -15.87
N TRP A 118 32.67 11.70 -15.75
CA TRP A 118 34.02 11.18 -16.08
C TRP A 118 34.35 11.24 -17.58
N SER A 119 33.34 11.15 -18.45
CA SER A 119 33.52 11.37 -19.89
C SER A 119 34.06 12.78 -20.18
N TYR A 120 33.75 13.77 -19.35
CA TYR A 120 34.00 15.19 -19.64
C TYR A 120 34.64 15.95 -18.47
N ALA A 121 35.32 15.26 -17.56
CA ALA A 121 35.81 15.82 -16.28
C ALA A 121 36.76 17.02 -16.46
N SER A 122 37.55 17.02 -17.54
CA SER A 122 38.40 18.15 -17.94
C SER A 122 37.62 19.45 -18.20
N GLN A 123 36.46 19.35 -18.85
CA GLN A 123 35.59 20.49 -19.17
C GLN A 123 34.80 20.97 -17.93
N LEU A 124 34.42 20.03 -17.05
CA LEU A 124 33.59 20.29 -15.88
C LEU A 124 34.38 20.73 -14.62
N THR A 125 35.71 20.70 -14.66
CA THR A 125 36.59 20.92 -13.48
C THR A 125 36.28 22.25 -12.76
N THR A 126 36.01 23.33 -13.50
CA THR A 126 35.67 24.65 -12.94
C THR A 126 34.42 24.61 -12.07
N LEU A 127 33.37 23.90 -12.51
CA LEU A 127 32.12 23.74 -11.74
C LEU A 127 32.33 22.86 -10.51
N THR A 128 33.13 21.79 -10.61
CA THR A 128 33.41 20.90 -9.47
C THR A 128 34.24 21.55 -8.36
N ASN A 129 34.90 22.69 -8.63
CA ASN A 129 35.66 23.45 -7.65
C ASN A 129 34.81 24.44 -6.83
N SER A 130 33.55 24.64 -7.20
CA SER A 130 32.56 25.41 -6.43
C SER A 130 31.90 24.54 -5.35
N ASP A 131 31.40 25.17 -4.27
CA ASP A 131 30.65 24.50 -3.19
C ASP A 131 29.23 24.08 -3.62
N LYS A 132 28.72 24.64 -4.72
CA LYS A 132 27.38 24.29 -5.26
C LYS A 132 27.42 22.91 -5.93
N PRO A 133 26.44 22.03 -5.68
CA PRO A 133 26.33 20.75 -6.39
C PRO A 133 26.12 20.96 -7.91
N LEU A 134 26.60 20.03 -8.73
CA LEU A 134 26.43 20.05 -10.19
C LEU A 134 25.18 19.26 -10.60
N VAL A 135 24.31 19.88 -11.37
CA VAL A 135 23.27 19.22 -12.18
C VAL A 135 23.81 19.00 -13.59
N ILE A 136 23.70 17.78 -14.11
CA ILE A 136 23.95 17.46 -15.51
C ILE A 136 22.61 17.15 -16.17
N TYR A 137 22.26 17.89 -17.21
CA TYR A 137 21.18 17.53 -18.13
C TYR A 137 21.78 16.78 -19.32
N ASP A 138 21.30 15.57 -19.60
CA ASP A 138 21.71 14.80 -20.78
C ASP A 138 20.50 14.48 -21.67
N LEU A 139 20.35 15.23 -22.77
CA LEU A 139 19.20 15.14 -23.66
C LEU A 139 19.25 13.91 -24.59
N ASP A 140 20.34 13.14 -24.58
CA ASP A 140 20.49 11.89 -25.33
C ASP A 140 20.00 10.64 -24.54
N SER A 141 19.54 10.84 -23.30
CA SER A 141 19.15 9.79 -22.36
C SER A 141 17.64 9.69 -22.15
N PHE A 142 17.19 8.55 -21.62
CA PHE A 142 15.85 8.42 -21.05
C PHE A 142 15.63 9.43 -19.92
N THR A 143 14.39 9.89 -19.76
CA THR A 143 14.01 10.87 -18.74
C THR A 143 14.27 10.31 -17.33
N PRO A 144 15.12 10.97 -16.52
CA PRO A 144 15.31 10.59 -15.12
C PRO A 144 14.02 10.83 -14.33
N ALA A 145 13.50 9.79 -13.66
CA ALA A 145 12.31 9.93 -12.81
C ALA A 145 12.50 10.96 -11.67
N GLN A 146 13.75 11.15 -11.24
CA GLN A 146 14.26 12.31 -10.51
C GLN A 146 15.64 12.68 -11.08
N ILE A 147 15.97 13.96 -11.08
CA ILE A 147 17.33 14.44 -11.35
C ILE A 147 18.08 14.46 -10.01
N ILE A 148 19.32 13.97 -9.99
CA ILE A 148 20.14 13.90 -8.76
C ILE A 148 21.44 14.70 -8.99
N PRO A 149 21.64 15.82 -8.27
CA PRO A 149 22.86 16.62 -8.38
C PRO A 149 24.03 15.97 -7.63
N PHE A 150 25.25 16.22 -8.10
CA PHE A 150 26.47 15.71 -7.47
C PHE A 150 27.15 16.76 -6.59
N ARG A 151 27.57 16.34 -5.39
CA ARG A 151 28.63 17.00 -4.62
C ARG A 151 29.99 16.42 -5.02
N PHE A 152 31.09 17.06 -4.65
CA PHE A 152 32.43 16.65 -5.08
C PHE A 152 33.43 16.68 -3.94
N GLU A 153 34.11 15.56 -3.70
CA GLU A 153 35.11 15.41 -2.64
C GLU A 153 36.49 15.08 -3.21
N SER A 154 37.54 15.71 -2.68
CA SER A 154 38.91 15.49 -3.14
C SER A 154 39.45 14.14 -2.66
N SER A 155 40.05 13.36 -3.56
CA SER A 155 40.79 12.13 -3.23
C SER A 155 42.28 12.34 -3.40
N SER A 156 43.11 11.75 -2.55
CA SER A 156 44.58 11.80 -2.65
C SER A 156 45.14 11.18 -3.94
N ASN A 157 44.38 10.27 -4.56
CA ASN A 157 44.85 9.43 -5.66
C ASN A 157 44.31 9.88 -7.04
N SER A 158 43.50 10.94 -7.08
CA SER A 158 42.88 11.48 -8.31
C SER A 158 43.17 12.97 -8.46
N ILE A 159 43.39 13.41 -9.69
CA ILE A 159 43.50 14.85 -10.03
C ILE A 159 42.12 15.53 -10.16
N TYR A 160 41.06 14.74 -10.31
CA TYR A 160 39.67 15.17 -10.35
C TYR A 160 38.97 14.80 -9.05
N LYS A 161 38.04 15.63 -8.57
CA LYS A 161 37.22 15.30 -7.41
C LYS A 161 36.26 14.14 -7.72
N ILE A 162 35.96 13.34 -6.71
CA ILE A 162 35.05 12.19 -6.82
C ILE A 162 33.60 12.68 -6.70
N PRO A 163 32.70 12.34 -7.63
CA PRO A 163 31.28 12.70 -7.53
C PRO A 163 30.60 11.90 -6.41
N ILE A 164 29.83 12.61 -5.57
CA ILE A 164 29.02 12.05 -4.49
C ILE A 164 27.55 12.15 -4.86
N ILE A 165 26.89 11.00 -4.93
CA ILE A 165 25.48 10.85 -5.30
C ILE A 165 24.61 10.97 -4.04
N ASP A 166 23.66 11.91 -4.04
CA ASP A 166 22.72 12.10 -2.92
C ASP A 166 21.32 11.55 -3.23
N THR A 167 21.06 10.30 -2.84
CA THR A 167 19.76 9.64 -3.06
C THR A 167 18.74 9.88 -1.95
N ARG A 168 19.06 10.71 -0.93
CA ARG A 168 18.37 10.71 0.37
C ARG A 168 16.96 11.31 0.37
N SER A 169 16.79 12.48 -0.23
CA SER A 169 15.53 13.25 -0.17
C SER A 169 15.10 13.65 -1.57
N GLN A 170 14.74 12.66 -2.39
CA GLN A 170 14.60 12.83 -3.85
C GLN A 170 13.57 13.88 -4.31
N SER A 171 12.57 14.19 -3.47
CA SER A 171 11.56 15.23 -3.72
C SER A 171 12.12 16.66 -3.66
N GLN A 172 13.24 16.89 -2.96
CA GLN A 172 13.88 18.21 -2.89
C GLN A 172 14.45 18.67 -4.26
N TYR A 173 14.48 17.76 -5.24
CA TYR A 173 14.98 17.99 -6.59
C TYR A 173 13.85 18.07 -7.64
N ASP A 174 12.57 18.02 -7.25
CA ASP A 174 11.44 18.07 -8.19
C ASP A 174 11.42 19.38 -9.00
N GLY A 175 11.87 20.50 -8.41
CA GLY A 175 12.04 21.81 -9.07
C GLY A 175 13.20 21.90 -10.08
N LEU A 176 13.88 20.79 -10.38
CA LEU A 176 14.89 20.68 -11.45
C LEU A 176 14.38 19.95 -12.70
N LYS A 177 13.17 19.35 -12.65
CA LYS A 177 12.61 18.52 -13.72
C LYS A 177 12.09 19.35 -14.89
N LEU A 178 12.20 18.81 -16.10
CA LEU A 178 11.49 19.31 -17.28
C LEU A 178 10.05 18.76 -17.31
N SER A 179 9.14 19.54 -17.88
CA SER A 179 7.75 19.16 -18.15
C SER A 179 7.62 18.13 -19.27
N GLN A 180 8.50 18.20 -20.27
CA GLN A 180 8.57 17.26 -21.40
C GLN A 180 9.65 16.21 -21.18
N SER A 181 9.37 14.98 -21.64
CA SER A 181 10.33 13.87 -21.59
C SER A 181 11.44 14.04 -22.65
N TYR A 182 12.67 13.65 -22.32
CA TYR A 182 13.84 13.74 -23.20
C TYR A 182 13.67 12.89 -24.47
N GLU A 183 13.04 11.72 -24.32
CA GLU A 183 12.66 10.83 -25.43
C GLU A 183 11.74 11.56 -26.42
N THR A 184 10.73 12.27 -25.89
CA THR A 184 9.74 13.00 -26.70
C THR A 184 10.41 14.12 -27.52
N ILE A 185 11.44 14.78 -26.99
CA ILE A 185 12.22 15.78 -27.74
C ILE A 185 12.88 15.13 -28.96
N TYR A 186 13.60 14.01 -28.76
CA TYR A 186 14.29 13.30 -29.83
C TYR A 186 13.33 12.75 -30.89
N ASP A 187 12.20 12.17 -30.47
CA ASP A 187 11.18 11.66 -31.38
C ASP A 187 10.54 12.79 -32.22
N THR A 188 10.25 13.94 -31.60
CA THR A 188 9.68 15.10 -32.32
C THR A 188 10.66 15.64 -33.36
N ILE A 189 11.96 15.73 -33.03
CA ILE A 189 13.03 16.12 -33.96
C ILE A 189 13.11 15.14 -35.14
N CYS A 190 13.07 13.83 -34.88
CA CYS A 190 13.11 12.81 -35.94
C CYS A 190 11.86 12.84 -36.82
N TYR A 191 10.69 13.15 -36.25
CA TYR A 191 9.42 13.20 -36.98
C TYR A 191 9.33 14.44 -37.88
N ASP A 192 9.66 15.63 -37.36
CA ASP A 192 9.76 16.86 -38.17
C ASP A 192 10.78 16.69 -39.31
N LEU A 193 11.93 16.07 -39.02
CA LEU A 193 12.96 15.80 -40.03
C LEU A 193 12.48 14.81 -41.09
N ALA A 194 11.75 13.76 -40.71
CA ALA A 194 11.14 12.83 -41.66
C ALA A 194 10.13 13.52 -42.58
N GLY A 195 9.23 14.35 -42.04
CA GLY A 195 8.30 15.16 -42.83
C GLY A 195 9.00 16.12 -43.79
N LYS A 196 10.10 16.75 -43.35
CA LYS A 196 10.95 17.60 -44.20
C LYS A 196 11.58 16.81 -45.36
N ILE A 197 12.11 15.62 -45.10
CA ILE A 197 12.73 14.77 -46.15
C ILE A 197 11.67 14.32 -47.18
N ILE A 198 10.47 13.92 -46.75
CA ILE A 198 9.35 13.60 -47.67
C ILE A 198 9.03 14.79 -48.57
N SER A 199 8.89 15.99 -48.00
CA SER A 199 8.59 17.21 -48.74
C SER A 199 9.70 17.62 -49.73
N ASP A 200 10.97 17.35 -49.41
CA ASP A 200 12.10 17.66 -50.30
C ASP A 200 12.29 16.62 -51.42
N LEU A 201 11.93 15.36 -51.16
CA LEU A 201 11.97 14.28 -52.16
C LEU A 201 10.75 14.28 -53.10
N GLY A 202 9.68 15.03 -52.78
CA GLY A 202 8.49 15.16 -53.62
C GLY A 202 7.64 13.88 -53.72
N ILE A 203 7.63 13.06 -52.66
CA ILE A 203 6.89 11.80 -52.63
C ILE A 203 5.38 12.11 -52.44
N GLU A 204 4.53 11.59 -53.33
CA GLU A 204 3.12 12.01 -53.43
C GLU A 204 2.24 11.68 -52.22
N SER A 205 1.23 12.52 -52.01
CA SER A 205 0.44 12.64 -50.77
C SER A 205 -0.57 11.51 -50.50
N GLY A 206 -0.47 10.37 -51.19
CA GLY A 206 -1.38 9.23 -51.02
C GLY A 206 -1.11 8.37 -49.79
N ILE A 207 0.14 8.35 -49.29
CA ILE A 207 0.57 7.49 -48.18
C ILE A 207 1.59 8.23 -47.26
N GLU A 208 1.38 9.53 -47.02
CA GLU A 208 2.35 10.39 -46.31
C GLU A 208 2.78 9.82 -44.95
N LEU A 209 1.81 9.38 -44.14
CA LEU A 209 2.07 8.98 -42.75
C LEU A 209 2.94 7.72 -42.65
N GLU A 210 2.75 6.71 -43.50
CA GLU A 210 3.58 5.50 -43.48
C GLU A 210 5.01 5.80 -43.94
N ASN A 211 5.17 6.64 -44.97
CA ASN A 211 6.47 7.08 -45.46
C ASN A 211 7.21 7.97 -44.41
N ILE A 212 6.50 8.84 -43.69
CA ILE A 212 7.06 9.62 -42.57
C ILE A 212 7.51 8.65 -41.45
N ILE A 213 6.70 7.67 -41.08
CA ILE A 213 7.05 6.67 -40.04
C ILE A 213 8.26 5.83 -40.46
N ALA A 214 8.38 5.47 -41.76
CA ALA A 214 9.54 4.76 -42.30
C ALA A 214 10.83 5.59 -42.18
N ILE A 215 10.81 6.86 -42.63
CA ILE A 215 12.00 7.73 -42.53
C ILE A 215 12.33 8.07 -41.07
N PHE A 216 11.33 8.31 -40.23
CA PHE A 216 11.49 8.49 -38.77
C PHE A 216 12.26 7.30 -38.16
N SER A 217 11.79 6.07 -38.44
CA SER A 217 12.42 4.83 -37.98
C SER A 217 13.84 4.68 -38.54
N TYR A 218 14.07 5.10 -39.80
CA TYR A 218 15.40 5.08 -40.41
C TYR A 218 16.38 6.06 -39.75
N ILE A 219 15.97 7.31 -39.48
CA ILE A 219 16.79 8.32 -38.76
C ILE A 219 17.25 7.79 -37.39
N GLN A 220 16.36 7.08 -36.70
CA GLN A 220 16.67 6.40 -35.44
C GLN A 220 17.63 5.21 -35.63
N LYS A 221 17.34 4.31 -36.59
CA LYS A 221 18.15 3.14 -36.96
C LYS A 221 19.62 3.50 -37.26
N ILE A 222 19.86 4.62 -37.95
CA ILE A 222 21.21 5.08 -38.30
C ILE A 222 21.92 5.86 -37.18
N ASN A 223 21.20 6.33 -36.14
CA ASN A 223 21.69 7.20 -35.07
C ASN A 223 22.43 8.44 -35.63
N LEU A 224 21.67 9.26 -36.37
CA LEU A 224 22.16 10.44 -37.09
C LEU A 224 23.09 11.33 -36.25
N PHE A 225 22.70 11.64 -35.02
CA PHE A 225 23.37 12.65 -34.20
C PHE A 225 24.64 12.16 -33.50
N GLN A 226 24.73 10.89 -33.09
CA GLN A 226 25.96 10.37 -32.46
C GLN A 226 26.91 9.68 -33.45
N LYS A 227 26.43 9.23 -34.62
CA LYS A 227 27.25 8.45 -35.56
C LYS A 227 27.59 9.18 -36.85
N ILE A 228 26.72 10.06 -37.37
CA ILE A 228 26.88 10.66 -38.71
C ILE A 228 27.35 12.11 -38.62
N ILE A 229 26.62 12.98 -37.91
CA ILE A 229 26.94 14.41 -37.76
C ILE A 229 28.39 14.65 -37.29
N PRO A 230 28.96 13.96 -36.28
CA PRO A 230 30.34 14.20 -35.85
C PRO A 230 31.41 13.83 -36.90
N GLN A 231 31.04 13.16 -37.99
CA GLN A 231 31.94 12.83 -39.11
C GLN A 231 31.83 13.82 -40.29
N CYS A 232 30.92 14.79 -40.23
CA CYS A 232 30.58 15.67 -41.34
C CYS A 232 31.19 17.07 -41.19
N SER A 233 32.06 17.47 -42.12
CA SER A 233 32.70 18.80 -42.16
C SER A 233 32.09 19.72 -43.24
N SER A 234 30.78 19.64 -43.46
CA SER A 234 30.09 20.25 -44.61
C SER A 234 28.67 20.66 -44.23
N ASP A 235 28.23 21.83 -44.68
CA ASP A 235 26.86 22.36 -44.50
C ASP A 235 25.78 21.47 -45.14
N ARG A 236 26.19 20.49 -45.96
CA ARG A 236 25.32 19.43 -46.49
C ARG A 236 25.87 18.06 -46.16
N ILE A 237 25.00 17.22 -45.60
CA ILE A 237 25.28 15.82 -45.27
C ILE A 237 24.70 14.93 -46.39
N PRO A 238 25.54 14.26 -47.20
CA PRO A 238 25.09 13.42 -48.31
C PRO A 238 24.70 12.03 -47.79
N MET A 239 23.40 11.82 -47.57
CA MET A 239 22.83 10.62 -47.00
C MET A 239 22.16 9.73 -48.04
N ILE A 240 21.93 8.48 -47.65
CA ILE A 240 21.03 7.53 -48.31
C ILE A 240 19.86 7.32 -47.36
N ILE A 241 18.62 7.38 -47.85
CA ILE A 241 17.38 7.15 -47.09
C ILE A 241 16.72 5.86 -47.58
N GLU A 242 16.34 4.98 -46.65
CA GLU A 242 15.64 3.71 -46.91
C GLU A 242 14.12 3.91 -46.72
N ILE A 243 13.32 3.62 -47.75
CA ILE A 243 11.85 3.63 -47.68
C ILE A 243 11.35 2.35 -48.35
N GLY A 244 10.84 1.41 -47.54
CA GLY A 244 10.63 0.03 -48.00
C GLY A 244 11.94 -0.55 -48.57
N ASP A 245 11.86 -1.19 -49.74
CA ASP A 245 13.02 -1.73 -50.45
C ASP A 245 13.77 -0.69 -51.32
N THR A 246 13.42 0.61 -51.24
CA THR A 246 13.98 1.67 -52.11
C THR A 246 14.94 2.59 -51.37
N PHE A 247 16.07 2.90 -52.00
CA PHE A 247 17.10 3.78 -51.46
C PHE A 247 17.17 5.12 -52.23
N TYR A 248 17.00 6.23 -51.52
CA TYR A 248 16.98 7.59 -52.07
C TYR A 248 18.25 8.37 -51.67
N PRO A 249 19.01 8.94 -52.61
CA PRO A 249 20.10 9.86 -52.28
C PRO A 249 19.51 11.22 -51.85
N TYR A 250 19.84 11.68 -50.64
CA TYR A 250 19.35 12.94 -50.08
C TYR A 250 20.49 13.78 -49.51
N ASN A 251 20.43 15.11 -49.68
CA ASN A 251 21.43 16.03 -49.14
C ASN A 251 20.79 16.88 -48.04
N LEU A 252 20.93 16.45 -46.79
CA LEU A 252 20.40 17.18 -45.64
C LEU A 252 21.18 18.48 -45.45
N ASN A 253 20.48 19.61 -45.52
CA ASN A 253 21.04 20.92 -45.20
C ASN A 253 21.13 21.11 -43.68
N LEU A 254 22.33 21.36 -43.17
CA LEU A 254 22.62 21.55 -41.75
C LEU A 254 21.76 22.70 -41.16
N SER A 255 21.59 23.80 -41.90
CA SER A 255 20.80 24.94 -41.42
C SER A 255 19.30 24.68 -41.28
N GLU A 256 18.75 23.67 -41.97
CA GLU A 256 17.34 23.27 -41.79
C GLU A 256 17.21 22.26 -40.65
N LEU A 257 18.18 21.34 -40.49
CA LEU A 257 18.27 20.47 -39.33
C LEU A 257 18.35 21.30 -38.04
N GLU A 258 19.19 22.33 -38.01
CA GLU A 258 19.36 23.21 -36.86
C GLU A 258 18.06 23.94 -36.48
N LYS A 259 17.29 24.45 -37.46
CA LYS A 259 15.96 25.03 -37.20
C LYS A 259 14.99 24.02 -36.58
N ILE A 260 14.98 22.78 -37.08
CA ILE A 260 14.14 21.70 -36.54
C ILE A 260 14.54 21.35 -35.10
N VAL A 261 15.84 21.32 -34.80
CA VAL A 261 16.33 21.07 -33.43
C VAL A 261 16.02 22.25 -32.50
N CYS A 262 16.34 23.49 -32.89
CA CYS A 262 16.06 24.69 -32.11
C CYS A 262 14.55 24.86 -31.80
N LYS A 263 13.67 24.54 -32.75
CA LYS A 263 12.21 24.57 -32.58
C LYS A 263 11.71 23.67 -31.45
N ASN A 264 12.29 22.47 -31.32
CA ASN A 264 11.77 21.40 -30.47
C ASN A 264 12.52 21.24 -29.14
N LEU A 265 13.61 21.98 -28.92
CA LEU A 265 14.30 22.00 -27.64
C LEU A 265 13.54 22.87 -26.60
N PRO A 266 13.42 22.42 -25.34
CA PRO A 266 12.71 23.14 -24.27
C PRO A 266 13.56 24.30 -23.68
N ILE A 267 14.13 25.13 -24.55
CA ILE A 267 15.06 26.22 -24.19
C ILE A 267 14.46 27.18 -23.14
N PRO A 268 13.21 27.68 -23.27
CA PRO A 268 12.64 28.61 -22.28
C PRO A 268 12.40 27.96 -20.91
N GLU A 269 12.08 26.66 -20.87
CA GLU A 269 11.89 25.91 -19.62
C GLU A 269 13.24 25.68 -18.92
N LEU A 270 14.26 25.22 -19.67
CA LEU A 270 15.63 25.08 -19.19
C LEU A 270 16.15 26.42 -18.63
N GLN A 271 15.94 27.52 -19.34
CA GLN A 271 16.34 28.87 -18.87
C GLN A 271 15.65 29.24 -17.57
N ASN A 272 14.34 29.00 -17.46
CA ASN A 272 13.57 29.30 -16.26
C ASN A 272 14.06 28.49 -15.04
N ILE A 273 14.21 27.18 -15.21
CA ILE A 273 14.70 26.28 -14.15
C ILE A 273 16.11 26.66 -13.70
N ILE A 274 17.03 26.85 -14.65
CA ILE A 274 18.42 27.25 -14.36
C ILE A 274 18.45 28.60 -13.65
N THR A 275 17.66 29.58 -14.08
CA THR A 275 17.61 30.91 -13.46
C THR A 275 17.10 30.84 -12.01
N GLN A 276 15.96 30.16 -11.78
CA GLN A 276 15.38 30.00 -10.44
C GLN A 276 16.31 29.27 -9.46
N ASN A 277 17.06 28.27 -9.95
CA ASN A 277 17.90 27.39 -9.14
C ASN A 277 19.39 27.80 -9.10
N SER A 278 19.79 28.83 -9.85
CA SER A 278 21.17 29.31 -10.03
C SER A 278 21.92 29.63 -8.73
N ASN A 279 21.22 30.01 -7.66
CA ASN A 279 21.82 30.25 -6.36
C ASN A 279 22.25 28.96 -5.63
N SER A 280 21.57 27.84 -5.89
CA SER A 280 21.77 26.58 -5.18
C SER A 280 22.66 25.58 -5.93
N TYR A 281 22.66 25.63 -7.27
CA TYR A 281 23.31 24.61 -8.12
C TYR A 281 24.19 25.22 -9.20
N ASN A 282 25.20 24.46 -9.62
CA ASN A 282 25.87 24.62 -10.91
C ASN A 282 25.17 23.75 -11.96
N PHE A 283 25.26 24.13 -13.23
CA PHE A 283 24.62 23.40 -14.32
C PHE A 283 25.61 23.09 -15.45
N ALA A 284 25.44 21.92 -16.06
CA ALA A 284 26.06 21.55 -17.34
C ALA A 284 25.03 20.88 -18.26
N LEU A 285 25.15 21.08 -19.56
CA LEU A 285 24.33 20.42 -20.59
C LEU A 285 25.20 19.50 -21.45
N VAL A 286 24.76 18.27 -21.59
CA VAL A 286 25.32 17.23 -22.46
C VAL A 286 24.26 16.88 -23.50
N SER A 287 24.66 16.82 -24.78
CA SER A 287 23.88 16.19 -25.85
C SER A 287 24.72 16.08 -27.12
N SER A 288 24.45 15.07 -27.96
CA SER A 288 24.93 15.02 -29.34
C SER A 288 24.44 16.18 -30.20
N LEU A 289 23.27 16.76 -29.88
CA LEU A 289 22.71 17.93 -30.56
C LEU A 289 23.67 19.13 -30.54
N ILE A 290 24.46 19.31 -29.47
CA ILE A 290 25.41 20.45 -29.28
C ILE A 290 26.57 20.43 -30.29
N GLN A 291 26.72 19.37 -31.09
CA GLN A 291 27.67 19.33 -32.20
C GLN A 291 27.26 20.23 -33.38
N LEU A 292 25.99 20.63 -33.45
CA LEU A 292 25.45 21.57 -34.44
C LEU A 292 25.95 23.01 -34.17
N PRO A 293 26.70 23.66 -35.09
CA PRO A 293 27.40 24.92 -34.80
C PRO A 293 26.51 26.12 -34.44
N ILE A 294 25.42 26.35 -35.17
CA ILE A 294 24.51 27.48 -34.93
C ILE A 294 23.76 27.24 -33.63
N LEU A 295 23.26 26.03 -33.41
CA LEU A 295 22.62 25.66 -32.13
C LEU A 295 23.58 25.86 -30.95
N LYS A 296 24.84 25.44 -31.06
CA LYS A 296 25.87 25.64 -30.03
C LYS A 296 26.05 27.12 -29.71
N GLN A 297 26.10 27.98 -30.73
CA GLN A 297 26.22 29.44 -30.60
C GLN A 297 24.95 30.08 -30.01
N ASP A 298 23.76 29.67 -30.43
CA ASP A 298 22.48 30.18 -29.94
C ASP A 298 22.25 29.81 -28.47
N LEU A 299 22.59 28.58 -28.10
CA LEU A 299 22.51 28.12 -26.71
C LEU A 299 23.58 28.81 -25.83
N GLN A 300 24.81 29.02 -26.34
CA GLN A 300 25.85 29.75 -25.60
C GLN A 300 25.51 31.23 -25.34
N GLN A 301 24.70 31.86 -26.20
CA GLN A 301 24.15 33.20 -25.94
C GLN A 301 23.00 33.18 -24.91
N GLN A 302 22.25 32.08 -24.84
CA GLN A 302 21.03 31.94 -24.05
C GLN A 302 21.25 31.32 -22.66
N PHE A 303 22.41 30.72 -22.39
CA PHE A 303 22.74 30.06 -21.14
C PHE A 303 24.14 30.43 -20.65
N SER A 304 24.25 30.85 -19.38
CA SER A 304 25.51 30.93 -18.62
C SER A 304 25.99 29.57 -18.09
N THR A 305 25.50 28.48 -18.69
CA THR A 305 25.73 27.07 -18.35
C THR A 305 26.96 26.54 -19.10
N VAL A 306 27.69 25.57 -18.53
CA VAL A 306 28.75 24.88 -19.28
C VAL A 306 28.13 23.93 -20.30
N MET A 307 28.29 24.25 -21.57
CA MET A 307 27.92 23.38 -22.69
C MET A 307 29.07 22.43 -22.98
N VAL A 308 28.82 21.12 -22.84
CA VAL A 308 29.85 20.10 -22.93
C VAL A 308 30.06 19.67 -24.38
N ASP A 309 31.31 19.70 -24.83
CA ASP A 309 31.71 19.19 -26.12
C ASP A 309 31.82 17.66 -26.08
N THR A 310 30.83 16.98 -26.67
CA THR A 310 30.73 15.52 -26.65
C THR A 310 31.78 14.82 -27.51
N SER A 311 32.49 15.53 -28.38
CA SER A 311 33.62 14.97 -29.14
C SER A 311 34.86 14.71 -28.27
N GLN A 312 34.99 15.42 -27.14
CA GLN A 312 36.16 15.35 -26.25
C GLN A 312 35.93 14.38 -25.09
N ASN A 313 35.44 13.16 -25.39
CA ASN A 313 35.22 12.13 -24.37
C ASN A 313 36.57 11.52 -23.91
N ILE A 314 36.85 11.62 -22.61
CA ILE A 314 38.08 11.12 -21.97
C ILE A 314 37.86 9.88 -21.08
N PHE A 315 36.68 9.25 -21.08
CA PHE A 315 36.36 8.17 -20.13
C PHE A 315 37.36 7.02 -20.16
N SER A 316 37.82 6.59 -21.33
CA SER A 316 38.87 5.54 -21.45
C SER A 316 40.19 5.92 -20.76
N GLN A 317 40.55 7.22 -20.77
CA GLN A 317 41.76 7.73 -20.10
C GLN A 317 41.56 7.77 -18.57
N ILE A 318 40.35 8.11 -18.12
CA ILE A 318 39.96 8.03 -16.70
C ILE A 318 39.98 6.57 -16.22
N TRP A 319 39.48 5.63 -17.03
CA TRP A 319 39.44 4.20 -16.70
C TRP A 319 40.84 3.62 -16.49
N GLN A 320 41.80 3.93 -17.37
CA GLN A 320 43.20 3.54 -17.16
C GLN A 320 43.79 4.17 -15.89
N GLN A 321 43.61 5.48 -15.68
CA GLN A 321 44.08 6.13 -14.46
C GLN A 321 43.44 5.56 -13.19
N LYS A 322 42.19 5.10 -13.25
CA LYS A 322 41.50 4.42 -12.15
C LYS A 322 42.13 3.06 -11.84
N ILE A 323 42.51 2.31 -12.88
CA ILE A 323 43.24 1.03 -12.73
C ILE A 323 44.63 1.29 -12.12
N ASP A 324 45.38 2.26 -12.64
CA ASP A 324 46.76 2.57 -12.21
C ASP A 324 46.85 3.11 -10.78
N LYS A 325 45.95 4.03 -10.40
CA LYS A 325 46.01 4.80 -9.15
C LYS A 325 45.03 4.32 -8.07
N ASN A 326 44.15 3.37 -8.42
CA ASN A 326 43.13 2.76 -7.57
C ASN A 326 42.31 3.81 -6.79
N PHE A 327 41.63 4.72 -7.50
CA PHE A 327 40.68 5.67 -6.93
C PHE A 327 39.22 5.28 -7.26
N PRO A 328 38.25 5.60 -6.40
CA PRO A 328 36.84 5.29 -6.63
C PRO A 328 36.22 6.19 -7.70
N LEU A 329 35.38 5.65 -8.59
CA LEU A 329 34.66 6.48 -9.56
C LEU A 329 33.49 7.28 -8.96
N TYR A 330 32.94 6.88 -7.81
CA TYR A 330 31.90 7.65 -7.13
C TYR A 330 31.86 7.35 -5.64
N GLY A 331 31.28 8.27 -4.87
CA GLY A 331 30.72 8.03 -3.55
C GLY A 331 29.20 8.04 -3.58
N GLN A 332 28.56 7.34 -2.65
CA GLN A 332 27.12 7.44 -2.40
C GLN A 332 26.90 7.88 -0.95
N HIS A 333 26.08 8.92 -0.75
CA HIS A 333 25.55 9.24 0.57
C HIS A 333 24.58 8.14 0.98
N LEU A 334 24.77 7.60 2.19
CA LEU A 334 23.80 6.69 2.79
C LEU A 334 22.75 7.44 3.60
N ASP A 335 21.55 6.87 3.61
CA ASP A 335 20.40 7.35 4.36
C ASP A 335 20.72 7.40 5.85
N ASN A 336 20.39 8.51 6.53
CA ASN A 336 20.37 8.55 7.99
C ASN A 336 19.19 7.70 8.47
N ILE A 337 19.46 6.74 9.37
CA ILE A 337 18.40 5.90 9.95
C ILE A 337 18.36 6.16 11.45
N SER A 338 17.22 6.69 11.91
CA SER A 338 16.96 6.99 13.32
C SER A 338 15.87 6.06 13.86
N PHE A 339 16.15 5.35 14.95
CA PHE A 339 15.16 4.55 15.68
C PHE A 339 14.70 5.30 16.93
N PHE A 340 13.46 5.07 17.35
CA PHE A 340 12.88 5.75 18.51
C PHE A 340 12.47 4.73 19.57
N VAL A 341 13.06 4.85 20.76
CA VAL A 341 12.82 3.97 21.91
C VAL A 341 12.25 4.78 23.07
N ALA A 342 11.04 4.44 23.51
CA ALA A 342 10.47 4.99 24.73
C ALA A 342 11.13 4.34 25.96
N ARG A 343 11.75 5.15 26.82
CA ARG A 343 12.39 4.72 28.06
C ARG A 343 12.11 5.73 29.17
N ASP A 344 11.63 5.27 30.32
CA ASP A 344 11.40 6.10 31.51
C ASP A 344 10.51 7.35 31.28
N LYS A 345 9.60 7.26 30.29
CA LYS A 345 8.70 8.30 29.71
C LYS A 345 9.34 9.30 28.75
N GLU A 346 10.63 9.19 28.46
CA GLU A 346 11.30 9.97 27.42
C GLU A 346 11.45 9.14 26.13
N THR A 347 11.43 9.80 24.96
CA THR A 347 11.72 9.13 23.68
C THR A 347 13.17 9.38 23.31
N ILE A 348 13.97 8.32 23.32
CA ILE A 348 15.38 8.36 22.93
C ILE A 348 15.48 8.11 21.42
N GLU A 349 16.08 9.06 20.70
CA GLU A 349 16.52 8.85 19.32
C GLU A 349 17.87 8.12 19.30
N ILE A 350 17.94 7.07 18.48
CA ILE A 350 19.10 6.22 18.27
C ILE A 350 19.45 6.30 16.78
N SER A 351 20.52 7.01 16.42
CA SER A 351 20.85 7.30 15.02
C SER A 351 22.04 6.50 14.51
N LEU A 352 21.98 6.15 13.22
CA LEU A 352 23.09 5.63 12.42
C LEU A 352 23.74 6.80 11.66
N PRO A 353 24.99 7.19 11.96
CA PRO A 353 25.62 8.37 11.35
C PRO A 353 25.63 8.31 9.82
N SER A 354 25.24 9.40 9.14
CA SER A 354 25.36 9.51 7.69
C SER A 354 26.82 9.39 7.25
N ILE A 355 27.11 8.57 6.25
CA ILE A 355 28.47 8.32 5.76
C ILE A 355 28.50 8.24 4.23
N ASN A 356 29.67 8.55 3.66
CA ASN A 356 29.96 8.35 2.25
C ASN A 356 30.65 7.00 2.07
N CYS A 357 30.10 6.17 1.20
CA CYS A 357 30.72 4.92 0.78
C CYS A 357 31.12 5.01 -0.68
N TYR A 358 32.38 4.74 -0.97
CA TYR A 358 33.00 4.90 -2.27
C TYR A 358 33.13 3.56 -3.01
N GLU A 359 33.06 3.62 -4.33
CA GLU A 359 33.20 2.48 -5.22
C GLU A 359 34.52 1.71 -4.96
N GLY A 360 34.46 0.39 -4.90
CA GLY A 360 35.62 -0.46 -4.61
C GLY A 360 36.01 -0.63 -3.13
N GLU A 361 35.50 0.19 -2.20
CA GLU A 361 35.81 0.05 -0.76
C GLU A 361 35.38 -1.31 -0.17
N GLN A 362 35.96 -1.66 0.98
CA GLN A 362 35.47 -2.76 1.82
C GLN A 362 34.12 -2.39 2.47
N GLU A 363 33.39 -3.40 2.95
CA GLU A 363 32.13 -3.21 3.65
C GLU A 363 32.33 -2.37 4.92
N LYS A 364 31.75 -1.16 4.95
CA LYS A 364 31.76 -0.33 6.15
C LYS A 364 30.75 -0.88 7.15
N ILE A 365 31.18 -0.96 8.40
CA ILE A 365 30.35 -1.41 9.52
C ILE A 365 30.12 -0.21 10.43
N GLN A 366 28.86 0.17 10.57
CA GLN A 366 28.39 1.21 11.48
C GLN A 366 27.58 0.58 12.61
N TYR A 367 27.55 1.26 13.76
CA TYR A 367 26.72 0.91 14.90
C TYR A 367 25.84 2.11 15.23
N ALA A 368 24.56 1.86 15.48
CA ALA A 368 23.67 2.93 15.91
C ALA A 368 24.10 3.42 17.31
N SER A 369 23.85 4.70 17.59
CA SER A 369 24.31 5.35 18.82
C SER A 369 23.28 6.33 19.38
N TYR A 370 23.38 6.63 20.68
CA TYR A 370 22.59 7.66 21.33
C TYR A 370 23.41 8.40 22.38
N LEU A 371 23.00 9.62 22.72
CA LEU A 371 23.62 10.42 23.77
C LEU A 371 22.94 10.15 25.12
N LYS A 372 23.75 9.79 26.12
CA LYS A 372 23.33 9.51 27.49
C LYS A 372 24.29 10.20 28.45
N ASN A 373 23.79 11.15 29.24
CA ASN A 373 24.61 11.98 30.13
C ASN A 373 25.82 12.63 29.42
N GLY A 374 25.65 13.04 28.15
CA GLY A 374 26.71 13.63 27.33
C GLY A 374 27.75 12.66 26.76
N LYS A 375 27.54 11.34 26.87
CA LYS A 375 28.40 10.30 26.28
C LYS A 375 27.64 9.50 25.22
N GLU A 376 28.36 9.08 24.19
CA GLU A 376 27.85 8.17 23.16
C GLU A 376 27.78 6.73 23.73
N GLU A 377 26.58 6.14 23.76
CA GLU A 377 26.39 4.69 23.98
C GLU A 377 25.89 4.00 22.72
N ARG A 378 26.29 2.73 22.53
CA ARG A 378 25.95 1.86 21.39
C ARG A 378 25.25 0.57 21.81
N GLU A 379 24.90 0.46 23.09
CA GLU A 379 24.23 -0.70 23.68
C GLU A 379 22.85 -0.30 24.20
N PHE A 380 21.83 -1.06 23.84
CA PHE A 380 20.43 -0.81 24.18
C PHE A 380 19.88 -2.01 24.94
N THR A 381 18.84 -1.83 25.76
CA THR A 381 18.24 -2.93 26.53
C THR A 381 16.88 -3.32 25.95
N LEU A 382 16.69 -4.60 25.62
CA LEU A 382 15.38 -5.20 25.40
C LEU A 382 14.89 -5.84 26.72
N PRO A 383 13.80 -5.35 27.33
CA PRO A 383 13.23 -5.92 28.56
C PRO A 383 12.22 -7.06 28.28
N ILE A 384 11.97 -7.37 27.00
CA ILE A 384 10.98 -8.34 26.52
C ILE A 384 11.51 -9.11 25.32
N LYS A 385 10.93 -10.29 25.03
CA LYS A 385 11.36 -11.19 23.95
C LYS A 385 11.41 -10.51 22.57
N SER A 386 10.46 -9.62 22.26
CA SER A 386 10.35 -8.97 20.96
C SER A 386 9.79 -7.55 21.07
N VAL A 387 10.18 -6.66 20.15
CA VAL A 387 9.74 -5.26 20.11
C VAL A 387 9.61 -4.77 18.66
N ASN A 388 8.66 -3.86 18.41
CA ASN A 388 8.60 -3.05 17.20
C ASN A 388 9.25 -1.68 17.47
N LEU A 389 10.33 -1.35 16.75
CA LEU A 389 10.92 -0.01 16.81
C LEU A 389 10.37 0.86 15.69
N GLN A 390 9.80 2.02 16.05
CA GLN A 390 9.61 3.12 15.08
C GLN A 390 10.97 3.52 14.52
N PHE A 391 11.05 3.78 13.22
CA PHE A 391 12.25 4.31 12.60
C PHE A 391 11.93 5.29 11.47
N LYS A 392 12.88 6.19 11.23
CA LYS A 392 12.82 7.21 10.18
C LYS A 392 14.04 7.10 9.27
N ILE A 393 13.83 7.38 7.99
CA ILE A 393 14.86 7.50 6.96
C ILE A 393 14.96 8.97 6.57
N ASN A 394 16.13 9.56 6.75
CA ASN A 394 16.43 10.98 6.48
C ASN A 394 15.51 11.99 7.19
N GLY A 395 14.87 11.58 8.30
CA GLY A 395 13.91 12.37 9.07
C GLY A 395 12.44 12.06 8.79
N GLU A 396 12.15 11.33 7.70
CA GLU A 396 10.80 10.96 7.30
C GLU A 396 10.42 9.52 7.71
N PRO A 397 9.14 9.22 7.97
CA PRO A 397 8.67 7.84 8.15
C PRO A 397 8.91 6.99 6.90
N PHE A 398 9.32 5.73 7.06
CA PHE A 398 9.45 4.83 5.91
C PHE A 398 8.09 4.20 5.57
N ILE A 399 7.55 4.53 4.39
CA ILE A 399 6.28 3.99 3.89
C ILE A 399 6.53 2.81 2.94
N SER A 400 5.82 1.70 3.15
CA SER A 400 5.85 0.53 2.28
C SER A 400 5.12 0.79 0.96
N SER A 401 5.79 0.49 -0.15
CA SER A 401 5.21 0.57 -1.50
C SER A 401 4.19 -0.54 -1.81
N GLU A 402 4.01 -1.52 -0.91
CA GLU A 402 3.07 -2.63 -1.07
C GLU A 402 1.79 -2.45 -0.23
N THR A 403 1.89 -1.80 0.94
CA THR A 403 0.78 -1.63 1.90
C THR A 403 0.33 -0.17 2.07
N ASP A 404 1.08 0.81 1.54
CA ASP A 404 0.86 2.25 1.68
C ASP A 404 0.76 2.73 3.15
N LYS A 405 1.41 2.00 4.05
CA LYS A 405 1.56 2.34 5.48
C LYS A 405 3.02 2.64 5.83
N GLU A 406 3.20 3.48 6.83
CA GLU A 406 4.44 3.55 7.61
C GLU A 406 4.88 2.15 8.07
N GLN A 407 6.18 1.94 8.30
CA GLN A 407 6.78 0.68 8.71
C GLN A 407 7.49 0.81 10.05
N SER A 408 7.52 -0.28 10.81
CA SER A 408 8.37 -0.42 11.99
C SER A 408 9.35 -1.59 11.81
N TYR A 409 10.40 -1.58 12.61
CA TYR A 409 11.44 -2.60 12.59
C TYR A 409 11.22 -3.57 13.76
N PHE A 410 10.64 -4.74 13.44
CA PHE A 410 10.44 -5.83 14.39
C PHE A 410 11.78 -6.49 14.72
N ILE A 411 12.01 -6.72 16.01
CA ILE A 411 13.16 -7.44 16.56
C ILE A 411 12.62 -8.51 17.51
N GLU A 412 13.07 -9.75 17.34
CA GLU A 412 12.80 -10.88 18.24
C GLU A 412 14.11 -11.53 18.67
N ASN A 413 14.30 -11.66 19.99
CA ASN A 413 15.36 -12.47 20.55
C ASN A 413 14.91 -13.93 20.67
N GLN A 414 15.31 -14.76 19.70
CA GLN A 414 15.09 -16.20 19.74
C GLN A 414 15.81 -16.91 20.90
N TYR A 415 16.81 -16.27 21.52
CA TYR A 415 17.59 -16.80 22.66
C TYR A 415 17.11 -16.29 24.03
N PHE A 416 15.93 -15.64 24.13
CA PHE A 416 15.47 -14.99 25.37
C PHE A 416 15.37 -15.94 26.58
N GLN A 417 15.16 -17.25 26.35
CA GLN A 417 15.13 -18.28 27.41
C GLN A 417 16.52 -18.62 27.98
N GLU A 418 17.61 -18.17 27.34
CA GLU A 418 18.99 -18.40 27.78
C GLU A 418 19.54 -17.25 28.64
N THR A 419 18.78 -16.15 28.80
CA THR A 419 19.24 -14.94 29.49
C THR A 419 18.69 -14.82 30.92
N GLU A 420 19.55 -15.11 31.91
CA GLU A 420 19.23 -15.22 33.34
C GLU A 420 18.54 -13.99 33.97
N ASN A 421 18.71 -12.79 33.40
CA ASN A 421 18.27 -11.52 34.01
C ASN A 421 17.07 -10.83 33.32
N ASN A 422 16.43 -11.46 32.32
CA ASN A 422 15.37 -10.90 31.45
C ASN A 422 15.74 -9.64 30.61
N ASP A 423 16.66 -8.79 31.08
CA ASP A 423 17.19 -7.64 30.33
C ASP A 423 18.28 -8.07 29.35
N VAL A 424 18.02 -7.96 28.05
CA VAL A 424 18.97 -8.35 26.99
C VAL A 424 19.62 -7.12 26.37
N LYS A 425 20.94 -6.99 26.52
CA LYS A 425 21.71 -5.96 25.83
C LYS A 425 21.84 -6.30 24.33
N ILE A 426 21.51 -5.34 23.48
CA ILE A 426 21.62 -5.43 22.02
C ILE A 426 22.46 -4.31 21.41
N LYS A 427 22.92 -4.54 20.18
CA LYS A 427 23.61 -3.58 19.30
C LYS A 427 22.96 -3.59 17.92
N ILE A 428 22.55 -2.43 17.43
CA ILE A 428 22.06 -2.29 16.04
C ILE A 428 23.28 -2.02 15.15
N ARG A 429 23.54 -2.92 14.19
CA ARG A 429 24.66 -2.87 13.25
C ARG A 429 24.13 -2.61 11.83
N PHE A 430 24.73 -1.66 11.14
CA PHE A 430 24.46 -1.40 9.71
C PHE A 430 25.71 -1.69 8.90
N ARG A 431 25.59 -2.59 7.92
CA ARG A 431 26.67 -3.05 7.04
C ARG A 431 26.37 -2.59 5.62
N THR A 432 27.35 -2.01 4.96
CA THR A 432 27.12 -1.34 3.69
C THR A 432 28.37 -1.34 2.80
N LYS A 433 28.15 -1.57 1.51
CA LYS A 433 29.16 -1.47 0.45
C LYS A 433 28.45 -1.06 -0.85
N PRO A 434 28.98 -0.12 -1.65
CA PRO A 434 28.37 0.22 -2.94
C PRO A 434 28.25 -1.02 -3.84
N GLY A 435 27.09 -1.19 -4.47
CA GLY A 435 26.76 -2.38 -5.26
C GLY A 435 26.26 -3.60 -4.46
N ILE A 436 26.27 -3.57 -3.12
CA ILE A 436 25.69 -4.63 -2.28
C ILE A 436 24.47 -4.08 -1.50
N THR A 437 23.41 -4.87 -1.38
CA THR A 437 22.25 -4.50 -0.54
C THR A 437 22.71 -4.28 0.91
N PRO A 438 22.49 -3.10 1.51
CA PRO A 438 22.90 -2.84 2.88
C PRO A 438 22.12 -3.74 3.85
N LYS A 439 22.78 -4.17 4.92
CA LYS A 439 22.20 -5.05 5.95
C LYS A 439 22.12 -4.32 7.28
N LEU A 440 20.89 -4.09 7.72
CA LEU A 440 20.58 -3.78 9.11
C LEU A 440 20.44 -5.10 9.87
N GLU A 441 21.24 -5.30 10.91
CA GLU A 441 21.33 -6.52 11.71
C GLU A 441 21.29 -6.13 13.19
N VAL A 442 20.54 -6.86 14.01
CA VAL A 442 20.56 -6.68 15.48
C VAL A 442 21.36 -7.80 16.11
N LEU A 443 22.29 -7.44 17.00
CA LEU A 443 23.17 -8.36 17.70
C LEU A 443 22.85 -8.38 19.19
N ASP A 444 22.98 -9.53 19.85
CA ASP A 444 22.95 -9.62 21.32
C ASP A 444 24.33 -9.32 21.96
N ASN A 445 24.41 -9.49 23.28
CA ASN A 445 25.63 -9.34 24.07
C ASN A 445 26.74 -10.36 23.72
N GLN A 446 26.41 -11.47 23.06
CA GLN A 446 27.34 -12.48 22.54
C GLN A 446 27.72 -12.22 21.06
N ASN A 447 27.16 -11.18 20.44
CA ASN A 447 27.24 -10.85 19.00
C ASN A 447 26.51 -11.86 18.08
N ARG A 448 25.54 -12.62 18.61
CA ARG A 448 24.65 -13.47 17.82
C ARG A 448 23.58 -12.61 17.15
N VAL A 449 23.22 -12.94 15.91
CA VAL A 449 22.22 -12.18 15.14
C VAL A 449 20.81 -12.56 15.61
N LEU A 450 20.03 -11.56 16.01
CA LEU A 450 18.62 -11.72 16.38
C LEU A 450 17.72 -11.76 15.13
N HIS A 451 16.51 -12.31 15.25
CA HIS A 451 15.55 -12.28 14.15
C HIS A 451 14.97 -10.87 14.01
N SER A 452 15.09 -10.26 12.83
CA SER A 452 14.62 -8.89 12.60
C SER A 452 14.11 -8.66 11.18
N LYS A 453 13.03 -7.88 11.05
CA LYS A 453 12.33 -7.63 9.77
C LYS A 453 11.60 -6.28 9.79
N LEU A 454 11.27 -5.77 8.61
CA LEU A 454 10.25 -4.73 8.48
C LEU A 454 8.86 -5.36 8.66
N VAL A 455 7.95 -4.60 9.28
CA VAL A 455 6.52 -4.88 9.39
C VAL A 455 5.75 -3.57 9.22
N ASP A 456 4.47 -3.66 8.85
CA ASP A 456 3.56 -2.51 8.92
C ASP A 456 3.64 -1.86 10.31
N TYR A 457 3.75 -0.54 10.34
CA TYR A 457 3.54 0.24 11.55
C TYR A 457 2.05 0.30 11.86
N GLU A 458 1.58 -0.78 12.45
CA GLU A 458 0.52 -0.67 13.44
C GLU A 458 1.03 0.27 14.53
N HIS A 459 0.32 1.38 14.77
CA HIS A 459 0.58 2.24 15.91
C HIS A 459 0.69 1.36 17.16
N PRO A 460 1.68 1.56 18.06
CA PRO A 460 1.75 0.83 19.31
C PRO A 460 0.53 1.20 20.15
N VAL A 461 -0.52 0.39 20.02
CA VAL A 461 -1.47 0.12 21.09
C VAL A 461 -0.60 -0.19 22.30
N ILE A 462 -0.54 0.71 23.27
CA ILE A 462 0.64 0.79 24.15
C ILE A 462 0.61 -0.37 25.15
N GLU A 463 1.19 -1.52 24.77
CA GLU A 463 1.13 -2.79 25.52
C GLU A 463 1.74 -2.71 26.94
N SER A 464 2.41 -1.62 27.26
CA SER A 464 3.03 -1.33 28.56
C SER A 464 2.54 -0.04 29.26
N SER A 465 1.49 0.64 28.75
CA SER A 465 0.93 1.83 29.42
C SER A 465 -0.61 1.85 29.42
N ARG A 466 -1.20 2.21 30.57
CA ARG A 466 -2.66 2.20 30.78
C ARG A 466 -3.40 3.02 29.72
N THR A 467 -4.43 2.44 29.12
CA THR A 467 -5.31 3.11 28.15
C THR A 467 -6.77 3.00 28.55
N SER A 468 -7.53 4.06 28.25
CA SER A 468 -9.00 4.09 28.14
C SER A 468 -9.84 3.47 29.27
N GLY A 469 -10.60 4.32 29.98
CA GLY A 469 -11.74 3.89 30.80
C GLY A 469 -12.96 3.48 29.96
N PHE A 470 -12.73 2.80 28.83
CA PHE A 470 -13.69 2.39 27.81
C PHE A 470 -13.08 1.28 26.92
N LEU A 471 -13.94 0.55 26.19
CA LEU A 471 -13.51 -0.38 25.15
C LEU A 471 -13.29 0.42 23.84
N PRO A 472 -12.15 0.31 23.14
CA PRO A 472 -11.91 1.09 21.93
C PRO A 472 -12.83 0.71 20.76
N MET A 473 -13.46 1.70 20.12
CA MET A 473 -14.36 1.50 18.97
C MET A 473 -13.67 0.76 17.82
N ALA A 474 -12.39 1.05 17.57
CA ALA A 474 -11.61 0.42 16.51
C ALA A 474 -11.49 -1.11 16.71
N GLN A 475 -11.09 -1.54 17.91
CA GLN A 475 -10.94 -2.97 18.25
C GLN A 475 -12.29 -3.70 18.24
N ILE A 476 -13.38 -3.03 18.64
CA ILE A 476 -14.74 -3.58 18.51
C ILE A 476 -15.11 -3.81 17.03
N LEU A 477 -14.82 -2.86 16.14
CA LEU A 477 -15.10 -2.98 14.71
C LEU A 477 -14.21 -4.03 14.03
N GLU A 478 -12.95 -4.16 14.45
CA GLU A 478 -12.00 -5.17 13.98
C GLU A 478 -12.42 -6.59 14.38
N SER A 479 -12.73 -6.83 15.66
CA SER A 479 -13.21 -8.14 16.12
C SER A 479 -14.57 -8.52 15.49
N ARG A 480 -15.48 -7.55 15.30
CA ARG A 480 -16.71 -7.75 14.50
C ARG A 480 -16.39 -8.15 13.05
N THR A 481 -15.37 -7.56 12.45
CA THR A 481 -14.91 -7.85 11.07
C THR A 481 -14.33 -9.26 10.94
N GLU A 482 -13.42 -9.65 11.85
CA GLU A 482 -12.83 -11.00 11.87
C GLU A 482 -13.91 -12.07 12.07
N LYS A 483 -14.77 -11.91 13.09
CA LYS A 483 -15.88 -12.84 13.37
C LYS A 483 -16.90 -12.90 12.23
N SER A 484 -17.08 -11.82 11.47
CA SER A 484 -17.91 -11.78 10.25
C SER A 484 -17.32 -12.63 9.11
N ASN A 485 -16.04 -12.43 8.80
CA ASN A 485 -15.38 -13.10 7.68
C ASN A 485 -15.37 -14.62 7.90
N ARG A 486 -15.03 -15.05 9.13
CA ARG A 486 -15.11 -16.46 9.54
C ARG A 486 -16.53 -17.03 9.50
N GLY A 487 -17.55 -16.19 9.75
CA GLY A 487 -18.96 -16.58 9.58
C GLY A 487 -19.37 -16.78 8.13
N LEU A 488 -18.83 -15.98 7.21
CA LEU A 488 -19.03 -16.10 5.76
C LEU A 488 -18.43 -17.37 5.16
N GLU A 489 -17.21 -17.73 5.57
CA GLU A 489 -16.55 -18.99 5.17
C GLU A 489 -17.41 -20.21 5.53
N ILE A 490 -17.88 -20.26 6.78
CA ILE A 490 -18.76 -21.31 7.30
C ILE A 490 -20.10 -21.39 6.54
N ILE A 491 -20.66 -20.25 6.10
CA ILE A 491 -21.90 -20.24 5.30
C ILE A 491 -21.69 -20.90 3.93
N HIS A 492 -20.52 -20.71 3.33
CA HIS A 492 -20.15 -21.23 2.01
C HIS A 492 -19.90 -22.75 2.04
N GLU A 493 -19.07 -23.24 2.96
CA GLU A 493 -18.72 -24.68 3.06
C GLU A 493 -19.94 -25.60 3.19
N LEU A 494 -20.96 -25.15 3.93
CA LEU A 494 -22.12 -25.97 4.30
C LEU A 494 -23.33 -25.79 3.37
N ASN A 495 -23.16 -25.05 2.27
CA ASN A 495 -24.15 -24.92 1.18
C ASN A 495 -25.54 -24.46 1.65
N TYR A 496 -25.63 -23.70 2.76
CA TYR A 496 -26.89 -23.33 3.40
C TYR A 496 -27.82 -22.50 2.51
N ILE A 497 -27.24 -21.71 1.60
CA ILE A 497 -27.96 -20.90 0.62
C ILE A 497 -28.91 -21.77 -0.22
N SER A 498 -28.51 -22.99 -0.60
CA SER A 498 -29.36 -23.90 -1.37
C SER A 498 -30.58 -24.40 -0.57
N ALA A 499 -30.39 -24.70 0.72
CA ALA A 499 -31.48 -25.15 1.60
C ALA A 499 -32.52 -24.04 1.83
N LEU A 500 -32.05 -22.80 2.06
CA LEU A 500 -32.90 -21.62 2.19
C LEU A 500 -33.63 -21.28 0.89
N ARG A 501 -32.93 -21.33 -0.26
CA ARG A 501 -33.50 -21.18 -1.61
C ARG A 501 -34.63 -22.20 -1.84
N ASN A 502 -34.42 -23.46 -1.45
CA ASN A 502 -35.42 -24.52 -1.60
C ASN A 502 -36.63 -24.31 -0.67
N PHE A 503 -36.41 -23.97 0.60
CA PHE A 503 -37.49 -23.67 1.56
C PHE A 503 -38.36 -22.49 1.10
N ALA A 504 -37.73 -21.38 0.68
CA ALA A 504 -38.42 -20.21 0.15
C ALA A 504 -39.34 -20.56 -1.03
N ASN A 505 -38.79 -21.28 -2.02
CA ASN A 505 -39.55 -21.73 -3.19
C ASN A 505 -40.66 -22.71 -2.81
N SER A 506 -40.47 -23.56 -1.79
CA SER A 506 -41.49 -24.50 -1.31
C SER A 506 -42.72 -23.83 -0.69
N ILE A 507 -42.55 -22.61 -0.15
CA ILE A 507 -43.62 -21.75 0.36
C ILE A 507 -44.20 -20.94 -0.81
N ALA A 508 -43.37 -20.16 -1.51
CA ALA A 508 -43.83 -19.18 -2.50
C ALA A 508 -44.56 -19.79 -3.71
N ARG A 509 -44.16 -20.98 -4.17
CA ARG A 509 -44.76 -21.64 -5.36
C ARG A 509 -46.04 -22.41 -5.08
N ASN A 510 -46.49 -22.48 -3.82
CA ASN A 510 -47.52 -23.43 -3.38
C ASN A 510 -48.63 -22.73 -2.59
N ILE A 511 -49.70 -22.31 -3.29
CA ILE A 511 -50.96 -21.89 -2.65
C ILE A 511 -51.66 -23.14 -2.11
N VAL A 512 -51.45 -23.44 -0.82
CA VAL A 512 -51.98 -24.61 -0.11
C VAL A 512 -52.50 -24.14 1.27
N SER A 513 -53.23 -24.98 2.00
CA SER A 513 -53.98 -24.57 3.21
C SER A 513 -53.09 -24.03 4.35
N ARG A 514 -53.69 -23.29 5.30
CA ARG A 514 -53.04 -22.82 6.55
C ARG A 514 -52.26 -23.95 7.25
N ARG A 515 -52.82 -25.17 7.25
CA ARG A 515 -52.27 -26.36 7.92
C ARG A 515 -51.01 -26.89 7.22
N ASP A 516 -50.96 -26.84 5.90
CA ASP A 516 -49.83 -27.33 5.11
C ASP A 516 -48.65 -26.35 5.12
N ILE A 517 -48.94 -25.04 5.11
CA ILE A 517 -47.94 -23.99 5.34
C ILE A 517 -47.32 -24.17 6.74
N ALA A 518 -48.15 -24.39 7.77
CA ALA A 518 -47.68 -24.67 9.12
C ALA A 518 -46.80 -25.94 9.18
N GLN A 519 -47.26 -27.06 8.60
CA GLN A 519 -46.49 -28.30 8.59
C GLN A 519 -45.12 -28.14 7.91
N LYS A 520 -45.04 -27.45 6.77
CA LYS A 520 -43.77 -27.14 6.10
C LYS A 520 -42.80 -26.36 6.99
N ILE A 521 -43.29 -25.33 7.69
CA ILE A 521 -42.47 -24.53 8.61
C ILE A 521 -41.99 -25.36 9.81
N SER A 522 -42.86 -26.18 10.40
CA SER A 522 -42.47 -27.08 11.51
C SER A 522 -41.46 -28.14 11.07
N ASN A 523 -41.56 -28.68 9.85
CA ASN A 523 -40.59 -29.64 9.32
C ASN A 523 -39.23 -28.97 9.09
N PHE A 524 -39.21 -27.85 8.36
CA PHE A 524 -37.98 -27.11 8.09
C PHE A 524 -37.30 -26.61 9.36
N ARG A 525 -38.03 -26.23 10.43
CA ARG A 525 -37.39 -25.88 11.71
C ARG A 525 -36.68 -27.05 12.37
N SER A 526 -37.15 -28.27 12.21
CA SER A 526 -36.43 -29.46 12.68
C SER A 526 -35.12 -29.65 11.90
N GLU A 527 -35.21 -29.67 10.56
CA GLU A 527 -34.01 -29.76 9.69
C GLU A 527 -33.01 -28.62 9.95
N TRP A 528 -33.50 -27.40 10.16
CA TRP A 528 -32.72 -26.22 10.51
C TRP A 528 -32.02 -26.38 11.87
N LYS A 529 -32.73 -26.93 12.86
CA LYS A 529 -32.13 -27.19 14.18
C LYS A 529 -30.99 -28.20 14.08
N ASP A 530 -31.14 -29.23 13.26
CA ASP A 530 -30.18 -30.33 13.18
C ASP A 530 -29.00 -30.01 12.24
N ARG A 531 -29.21 -29.16 11.22
CA ARG A 531 -28.15 -28.75 10.26
C ARG A 531 -27.46 -27.43 10.58
N VAL A 532 -28.16 -26.47 11.20
CA VAL A 532 -27.65 -25.11 11.45
C VAL A 532 -27.27 -24.90 12.91
N LEU A 533 -28.05 -25.38 13.88
CA LEU A 533 -27.77 -25.09 15.30
C LEU A 533 -26.43 -25.64 15.85
N PRO A 534 -25.84 -26.75 15.36
CA PRO A 534 -24.49 -27.16 15.76
C PRO A 534 -23.41 -26.16 15.30
N VAL A 535 -23.68 -25.45 14.21
CA VAL A 535 -22.78 -24.53 13.53
C VAL A 535 -23.14 -23.11 13.95
N LYS A 536 -22.38 -22.57 14.92
CA LYS A 536 -22.52 -21.17 15.35
C LYS A 536 -22.10 -20.22 14.22
N ILE A 537 -22.96 -19.99 13.23
CA ILE A 537 -22.81 -18.94 12.21
C ILE A 537 -22.75 -17.60 12.95
N LYS A 538 -21.59 -16.93 12.91
CA LYS A 538 -21.37 -15.59 13.49
C LYS A 538 -21.58 -14.50 12.42
N TYR A 539 -21.95 -13.29 12.85
CA TYR A 539 -22.71 -12.34 12.02
C TYR A 539 -21.84 -11.36 11.21
N GLN A 540 -22.43 -10.80 10.15
CA GLN A 540 -21.76 -9.94 9.17
C GLN A 540 -21.45 -8.49 9.60
N LEU A 541 -20.54 -7.89 8.83
CA LEU A 541 -19.90 -6.55 8.88
C LEU A 541 -20.81 -5.29 9.03
N PRO A 542 -20.21 -4.14 9.39
CA PRO A 542 -20.93 -2.92 9.79
C PRO A 542 -21.26 -1.94 8.64
N ASN A 543 -22.08 -0.94 8.98
CA ASN A 543 -22.19 0.38 8.35
C ASN A 543 -22.51 0.46 6.84
N GLY A 544 -23.69 -0.03 6.45
CA GLY A 544 -24.68 0.73 5.67
C GLY A 544 -24.36 1.28 4.27
N LYS A 545 -23.14 1.11 3.74
CA LYS A 545 -22.68 1.67 2.46
C LYS A 545 -22.00 0.63 1.58
N TRP A 546 -22.80 -0.34 1.11
CA TRP A 546 -22.41 -1.40 0.17
C TRP A 546 -22.01 -0.93 -1.26
N ARG A 547 -21.69 0.36 -1.45
CA ARG A 547 -21.26 0.94 -2.74
C ARG A 547 -19.84 1.50 -2.76
N ASP A 548 -19.35 2.04 -1.64
CA ASP A 548 -18.24 3.03 -1.70
C ASP A 548 -16.89 2.53 -1.16
N LYS A 549 -16.84 1.43 -0.37
CA LYS A 549 -15.59 0.90 0.21
C LYS A 549 -15.51 -0.63 0.25
N ILE A 550 -15.38 -1.25 -0.91
CA ILE A 550 -14.56 -2.46 -1.06
C ILE A 550 -13.26 -2.00 -1.71
N SER A 551 -12.25 -1.70 -0.89
CA SER A 551 -10.90 -1.45 -1.40
C SER A 551 -10.23 -2.80 -1.73
N PRO A 552 -9.64 -2.99 -2.92
CA PRO A 552 -9.19 -4.29 -3.39
C PRO A 552 -7.83 -4.68 -2.82
N VAL A 553 -7.80 -5.09 -1.55
CA VAL A 553 -6.60 -5.64 -0.89
C VAL A 553 -6.92 -7.03 -0.34
N LEU A 554 -6.21 -8.04 -0.84
CA LEU A 554 -6.17 -9.42 -0.34
C LEU A 554 -7.54 -10.16 -0.21
N ILE A 555 -8.23 -10.33 -1.34
CA ILE A 555 -8.60 -11.65 -1.94
C ILE A 555 -8.86 -11.38 -3.44
N THR A 556 -7.80 -11.50 -4.26
CA THR A 556 -7.86 -11.31 -5.73
C THR A 556 -7.35 -12.52 -6.51
N THR A 557 -6.99 -13.61 -5.81
CA THR A 557 -6.48 -14.87 -6.38
C THR A 557 -7.46 -16.04 -6.25
N SER A 558 -8.61 -15.86 -5.60
CA SER A 558 -9.70 -16.84 -5.63
C SER A 558 -10.68 -16.51 -6.76
N PRO A 559 -10.90 -17.41 -7.74
CA PRO A 559 -11.84 -17.16 -8.84
C PRO A 559 -13.31 -17.07 -8.37
N ASN A 560 -13.60 -17.43 -7.12
CA ASN A 560 -14.95 -17.51 -6.58
C ASN A 560 -15.52 -16.15 -6.12
N PHE A 561 -14.74 -15.05 -6.07
CA PHE A 561 -15.22 -13.77 -5.51
C PHE A 561 -16.48 -13.22 -6.20
N VAL A 562 -16.49 -13.21 -7.54
CA VAL A 562 -17.65 -12.78 -8.34
C VAL A 562 -18.83 -13.75 -8.18
N GLN A 563 -18.56 -15.04 -7.98
CA GLN A 563 -19.60 -16.04 -7.72
C GLN A 563 -20.26 -15.81 -6.36
N ILE A 564 -19.47 -15.65 -5.29
CA ILE A 564 -19.94 -15.32 -3.93
C ILE A 564 -20.78 -14.04 -3.94
N GLN A 565 -20.35 -13.00 -4.65
CA GLN A 565 -21.11 -11.74 -4.75
C GLN A 565 -22.47 -11.90 -5.45
N ASN A 566 -22.55 -12.73 -6.50
CA ASN A 566 -23.82 -13.04 -7.16
C ASN A 566 -24.71 -13.96 -6.32
N GLU A 567 -24.15 -15.00 -5.69
CA GLU A 567 -24.89 -15.92 -4.81
C GLU A 567 -25.43 -15.21 -3.56
N LEU A 568 -24.70 -14.23 -3.01
CA LEU A 568 -25.20 -13.35 -1.96
C LEU A 568 -26.34 -12.45 -2.47
N ARG A 569 -26.25 -11.88 -3.68
CA ARG A 569 -27.36 -11.09 -4.26
C ARG A 569 -28.62 -11.95 -4.42
N ASP A 570 -28.51 -13.13 -5.03
CA ASP A 570 -29.60 -14.11 -5.11
C ASP A 570 -30.17 -14.41 -3.71
N THR A 571 -29.30 -14.59 -2.71
CA THR A 571 -29.71 -14.89 -1.33
C THR A 571 -30.47 -13.73 -0.70
N LEU A 572 -30.10 -12.48 -0.98
CA LEU A 572 -30.84 -11.31 -0.52
C LEU A 572 -32.20 -11.17 -1.23
N GLU A 573 -32.28 -11.46 -2.52
CA GLU A 573 -33.57 -11.52 -3.25
C GLU A 573 -34.48 -12.63 -2.70
N ILE A 574 -33.89 -13.79 -2.37
CA ILE A 574 -34.57 -14.89 -1.67
C ILE A 574 -35.03 -14.45 -0.28
N TYR A 575 -34.20 -13.80 0.53
CA TYR A 575 -34.59 -13.33 1.86
C TYR A 575 -35.64 -12.22 1.81
N GLN A 576 -35.63 -11.35 0.79
CA GLN A 576 -36.72 -10.40 0.55
C GLN A 576 -38.02 -11.10 0.11
N SER A 577 -37.93 -12.14 -0.72
CA SER A 577 -39.09 -12.95 -1.11
C SER A 577 -39.67 -13.73 0.08
N ILE A 578 -38.80 -14.31 0.92
CA ILE A 578 -39.12 -14.92 2.22
C ILE A 578 -39.80 -13.88 3.13
N ALA A 579 -39.21 -12.69 3.30
CA ALA A 579 -39.72 -11.66 4.21
C ALA A 579 -41.06 -11.09 3.76
N ARG A 580 -41.25 -10.81 2.46
CA ARG A 580 -42.56 -10.43 1.88
C ARG A 580 -43.58 -11.55 2.06
N SER A 581 -43.17 -12.81 1.84
CA SER A 581 -44.03 -13.97 2.10
C SER A 581 -44.45 -14.02 3.58
N PHE A 582 -43.50 -13.84 4.52
CA PHE A 582 -43.78 -13.82 5.94
C PHE A 582 -44.66 -12.64 6.36
N SER A 583 -44.41 -11.42 5.88
CA SER A 583 -45.29 -10.27 6.13
C SER A 583 -46.72 -10.51 5.63
N SER A 584 -46.91 -11.27 4.56
CA SER A 584 -48.25 -11.65 4.06
C SER A 584 -48.87 -12.87 4.75
N ILE A 585 -48.05 -13.77 5.34
CA ILE A 585 -48.48 -15.00 6.02
C ILE A 585 -48.71 -14.77 7.52
N PHE A 586 -47.95 -13.88 8.18
CA PHE A 586 -48.02 -13.61 9.62
C PHE A 586 -49.43 -13.16 10.06
N PRO A 587 -50.17 -12.29 9.33
CA PRO A 587 -51.58 -12.00 9.62
C PRO A 587 -52.54 -13.16 9.30
N ARG A 588 -52.14 -14.12 8.46
CA ARG A 588 -52.93 -15.29 8.03
C ARG A 588 -52.73 -16.52 8.92
N LEU A 589 -51.75 -16.49 9.83
CA LEU A 589 -51.57 -17.46 10.93
C LEU A 589 -52.41 -17.06 12.17
N THR A 590 -53.50 -16.32 11.96
CA THR A 590 -54.53 -16.02 12.95
C THR A 590 -55.47 -17.19 13.17
N PHE A 591 -56.03 -17.31 14.37
CA PHE A 591 -56.94 -18.40 14.71
C PHE A 591 -58.27 -18.28 13.98
N ASP A 592 -58.69 -19.37 13.34
CA ASP A 592 -60.09 -19.59 13.07
C ASP A 592 -60.79 -20.07 14.34
N GLN A 593 -62.06 -19.68 14.53
CA GLN A 593 -62.87 -20.31 15.55
C GLN A 593 -63.06 -21.80 15.23
N ASN A 594 -63.15 -22.14 13.94
CA ASN A 594 -63.42 -23.50 13.43
C ASN A 594 -62.21 -24.45 13.36
N ASP A 595 -60.96 -23.97 13.54
CA ASP A 595 -59.78 -24.85 13.47
C ASP A 595 -59.78 -25.88 14.63
N ASP A 596 -59.45 -27.14 14.36
CA ASP A 596 -59.33 -28.16 15.42
C ASP A 596 -58.14 -27.89 16.37
N GLU A 597 -58.15 -28.47 17.57
CA GLU A 597 -57.12 -28.20 18.59
C GLU A 597 -55.70 -28.57 18.14
N ASN A 598 -55.53 -29.59 17.30
CA ASN A 598 -54.23 -30.00 16.77
C ASN A 598 -53.77 -29.08 15.64
N THR A 599 -54.69 -28.61 14.77
CA THR A 599 -54.40 -27.53 13.81
C THR A 599 -53.99 -26.25 14.55
N LYS A 600 -54.73 -25.86 15.61
CA LYS A 600 -54.38 -24.73 16.47
C LYS A 600 -52.99 -24.91 17.10
N LYS A 601 -52.65 -26.08 17.66
CA LYS A 601 -51.31 -26.39 18.20
C LYS A 601 -50.21 -26.32 17.12
N LEU A 602 -50.45 -26.87 15.93
CA LEU A 602 -49.51 -26.86 14.81
C LEU A 602 -49.23 -25.43 14.31
N ILE A 603 -50.27 -24.60 14.14
CA ILE A 603 -50.12 -23.19 13.76
C ILE A 603 -49.28 -22.44 14.80
N ASN A 604 -49.56 -22.60 16.11
CA ASN A 604 -48.74 -22.00 17.17
C ASN A 604 -47.26 -22.44 17.09
N LYS A 605 -46.98 -23.75 17.00
CA LYS A 605 -45.60 -24.28 16.90
C LYS A 605 -44.87 -23.72 15.67
N SER A 606 -45.59 -23.58 14.56
CA SER A 606 -45.06 -23.05 13.30
C SER A 606 -44.76 -21.55 13.40
N HIS A 607 -45.56 -20.81 14.16
CA HIS A 607 -45.32 -19.40 14.45
C HIS A 607 -44.04 -19.17 15.31
N SER A 608 -43.81 -19.97 16.37
CA SER A 608 -42.51 -19.99 17.09
C SER A 608 -41.37 -20.31 16.12
N SER A 609 -41.54 -21.40 15.38
CA SER A 609 -40.54 -21.93 14.45
C SER A 609 -40.10 -20.88 13.43
N LEU A 610 -41.06 -20.13 12.88
CA LEU A 610 -40.85 -19.02 11.96
C LEU A 610 -40.04 -17.88 12.58
N ILE A 611 -40.47 -17.36 13.75
CA ILE A 611 -39.76 -16.29 14.47
C ILE A 611 -38.31 -16.69 14.77
N LEU A 612 -38.10 -17.94 15.18
CA LEU A 612 -36.78 -18.49 15.48
C LEU A 612 -35.92 -18.70 14.23
N ILE A 613 -36.49 -19.11 13.08
CA ILE A 613 -35.76 -19.18 11.80
C ILE A 613 -35.29 -17.79 11.37
N ILE A 614 -36.15 -16.76 11.44
CA ILE A 614 -35.79 -15.38 11.08
C ILE A 614 -34.68 -14.88 12.01
N GLY A 615 -34.83 -15.10 13.32
CA GLY A 615 -33.82 -14.69 14.30
C GLY A 615 -32.49 -15.43 14.13
N ASP A 616 -32.49 -16.72 13.84
CA ASP A 616 -31.26 -17.49 13.59
C ASP A 616 -30.65 -17.19 12.20
N SER A 617 -31.43 -16.62 11.27
CA SER A 617 -31.00 -16.15 9.93
C SER A 617 -30.41 -14.73 9.92
N TYR A 618 -30.36 -14.07 11.08
CA TYR A 618 -30.07 -12.64 11.25
C TYR A 618 -28.96 -12.02 10.39
N ALA A 619 -27.87 -12.74 10.12
CA ALA A 619 -26.74 -12.24 9.33
C ALA A 619 -27.16 -11.78 7.92
N MET A 620 -28.25 -12.31 7.37
CA MET A 620 -28.77 -11.98 6.03
C MET A 620 -29.97 -11.01 6.06
N THR A 621 -30.31 -10.44 7.23
CA THR A 621 -31.56 -9.68 7.44
C THR A 621 -31.46 -8.16 7.29
N GLN A 622 -30.27 -7.61 7.04
CA GLN A 622 -30.05 -6.16 6.87
C GLN A 622 -30.89 -5.55 5.72
N PHE A 623 -31.15 -6.34 4.67
CA PHE A 623 -31.93 -5.93 3.48
C PHE A 623 -33.34 -6.54 3.42
N ALA A 624 -33.76 -7.25 4.47
CA ALA A 624 -35.08 -7.83 4.58
C ALA A 624 -36.04 -6.84 5.26
N ASP A 625 -37.27 -6.72 4.74
CA ASP A 625 -38.36 -6.03 5.44
C ASP A 625 -38.81 -6.89 6.62
N LEU A 626 -38.40 -6.49 7.82
CA LEU A 626 -38.71 -7.15 9.09
C LEU A 626 -39.27 -6.16 10.11
N ASP A 627 -39.73 -4.98 9.68
CA ASP A 627 -40.11 -3.91 10.60
C ASP A 627 -41.39 -4.28 11.39
N PHE A 628 -42.17 -5.23 10.86
CA PHE A 628 -43.27 -5.92 11.56
C PHE A 628 -42.84 -6.71 12.83
N LEU A 629 -41.54 -7.04 12.99
CA LEU A 629 -40.98 -7.63 14.21
C LEU A 629 -40.55 -6.58 15.25
N HIS A 630 -40.43 -5.32 14.84
CA HIS A 630 -39.95 -4.19 15.67
C HIS A 630 -41.07 -3.22 16.07
N GLY A 631 -42.26 -3.37 15.49
CA GLY A 631 -43.46 -2.59 15.85
C GLY A 631 -43.70 -2.57 17.36
N ILE A 632 -43.54 -1.39 17.97
CA ILE A 632 -43.41 -1.22 19.42
C ILE A 632 -44.63 -1.77 20.18
N ASP A 633 -45.83 -1.59 19.64
CA ASP A 633 -47.09 -2.05 20.26
C ASP A 633 -47.33 -3.58 20.12
N ILE A 634 -46.51 -4.26 19.30
CA ILE A 634 -46.45 -5.74 19.21
C ILE A 634 -45.45 -6.28 20.24
N LEU A 635 -44.41 -5.49 20.57
CA LEU A 635 -43.39 -5.86 21.56
C LEU A 635 -43.78 -5.47 22.99
N SER A 636 -44.62 -4.44 23.21
CA SER A 636 -45.13 -4.05 24.55
C SER A 636 -46.08 -5.08 25.19
N ARG A 637 -46.73 -5.89 24.36
CA ARG A 637 -47.78 -6.83 24.75
C ARG A 637 -47.23 -8.15 25.23
N ARG A 638 -47.53 -8.51 26.49
CA ARG A 638 -46.98 -9.69 27.16
C ARG A 638 -47.87 -10.93 27.03
N ASP A 639 -49.18 -10.74 26.89
CA ASP A 639 -50.19 -11.73 26.47
C ASP A 639 -49.86 -12.41 25.13
N VAL A 640 -49.12 -11.69 24.27
CA VAL A 640 -48.65 -12.17 22.98
C VAL A 640 -47.89 -13.47 23.14
N ARG A 641 -48.50 -14.55 22.62
CA ARG A 641 -47.88 -15.86 22.57
C ARG A 641 -46.49 -15.75 21.93
N GLN A 642 -45.51 -16.32 22.62
CA GLN A 642 -44.10 -16.38 22.23
C GLN A 642 -43.34 -15.04 22.37
N TRP A 643 -43.81 -14.14 23.25
CA TRP A 643 -43.16 -12.85 23.56
C TRP A 643 -41.63 -12.94 23.78
N ASP A 644 -41.18 -13.87 24.62
CA ASP A 644 -39.74 -14.16 24.85
C ASP A 644 -38.97 -14.44 23.56
N GLU A 645 -39.56 -15.20 22.63
CA GLU A 645 -38.95 -15.62 21.37
C GLU A 645 -38.97 -14.46 20.36
N ARG A 646 -40.02 -13.64 20.37
CA ARG A 646 -40.13 -12.38 19.60
C ARG A 646 -39.06 -11.38 20.04
N LEU A 647 -38.92 -11.11 21.34
CA LEU A 647 -37.90 -10.20 21.87
C LEU A 647 -36.48 -10.65 21.51
N ARG A 648 -36.20 -11.96 21.57
CA ARG A 648 -34.90 -12.52 21.15
C ARG A 648 -34.69 -12.38 19.64
N SER A 649 -35.73 -12.54 18.82
CA SER A 649 -35.63 -12.43 17.36
C SER A 649 -35.51 -10.98 16.87
N ALA A 650 -36.25 -10.05 17.49
CA ALA A 650 -36.08 -8.62 17.28
C ALA A 650 -34.66 -8.18 17.66
N ALA A 651 -34.18 -8.54 18.86
CA ALA A 651 -32.81 -8.24 19.28
C ALA A 651 -31.73 -8.89 18.38
N LYS A 652 -32.01 -10.02 17.72
CA LYS A 652 -31.10 -10.56 16.71
C LYS A 652 -31.14 -9.73 15.42
N THR A 653 -32.31 -9.30 14.95
CA THR A 653 -32.50 -8.62 13.65
C THR A 653 -32.37 -7.09 13.68
N ALA A 654 -32.05 -6.48 14.84
CA ALA A 654 -31.76 -5.06 15.04
C ALA A 654 -30.41 -4.59 14.42
N CYS A 655 -30.16 -4.97 13.16
CA CYS A 655 -28.95 -4.68 12.39
C CYS A 655 -29.02 -3.38 11.57
N THR A 656 -30.07 -2.56 11.78
CA THR A 656 -30.23 -1.22 11.18
C THR A 656 -30.55 -0.21 12.28
N GLN A 657 -30.10 1.04 12.12
CA GLN A 657 -30.24 2.11 13.11
C GLN A 657 -31.69 2.32 13.58
N SER A 658 -32.67 2.29 12.67
CA SER A 658 -34.10 2.38 13.02
C SER A 658 -34.51 1.28 13.99
N ARG A 659 -34.23 0.01 13.66
CA ARG A 659 -34.59 -1.15 14.50
C ARG A 659 -33.88 -1.14 15.86
N GLN A 660 -32.68 -0.57 15.92
CA GLN A 660 -31.97 -0.34 17.20
C GLN A 660 -32.69 0.70 18.05
N ILE A 661 -33.09 1.83 17.44
CA ILE A 661 -33.88 2.89 18.08
C ILE A 661 -35.24 2.36 18.53
N ASP A 662 -35.95 1.58 17.71
CA ASP A 662 -37.23 0.95 18.05
C ASP A 662 -37.10 0.01 19.27
N TYR A 663 -36.04 -0.80 19.30
CA TYR A 663 -35.74 -1.68 20.45
C TYR A 663 -35.31 -0.88 21.70
N PHE A 664 -34.60 0.24 21.54
CA PHE A 664 -34.20 1.10 22.65
C PHE A 664 -35.38 1.91 23.20
N ASN A 665 -36.34 2.32 22.35
CA ASN A 665 -37.58 3.01 22.74
C ASN A 665 -38.51 2.17 23.63
N LEU A 666 -38.31 0.85 23.70
CA LEU A 666 -38.99 0.00 24.68
C LEU A 666 -38.55 0.26 26.13
N PHE A 667 -37.31 0.71 26.36
CA PHE A 667 -36.63 0.67 27.67
C PHE A 667 -37.48 1.17 28.85
N TYR A 668 -38.13 2.33 28.68
CA TYR A 668 -38.99 2.95 29.69
C TYR A 668 -40.50 2.62 29.56
N ARG A 669 -40.94 1.95 28.48
CA ARG A 669 -42.34 1.51 28.36
C ARG A 669 -42.64 0.41 29.39
N THR A 670 -43.88 0.35 29.86
CA THR A 670 -44.37 -0.77 30.66
C THR A 670 -44.92 -1.88 29.77
N THR A 671 -44.80 -3.14 30.22
CA THR A 671 -45.52 -4.26 29.59
C THR A 671 -46.98 -4.27 30.03
N GLU A 672 -47.93 -4.45 29.10
CA GLU A 672 -49.38 -4.26 29.37
C GLU A 672 -49.90 -5.08 30.57
N ASP A 673 -49.60 -6.38 30.69
CA ASP A 673 -50.02 -7.21 31.84
C ASP A 673 -49.14 -7.10 33.10
N GLY A 674 -47.94 -6.54 32.96
CA GLY A 674 -46.89 -6.62 33.98
C GLY A 674 -46.66 -5.34 34.78
N ASN A 675 -47.12 -4.20 34.25
CA ASN A 675 -46.87 -2.84 34.75
C ASN A 675 -45.40 -2.54 35.16
N THR A 676 -44.47 -3.27 34.54
CA THR A 676 -43.02 -3.25 34.80
C THR A 676 -42.31 -2.76 33.56
N ALA A 677 -41.27 -1.93 33.74
CA ALA A 677 -40.52 -1.37 32.63
C ALA A 677 -39.59 -2.41 31.97
N PHE A 678 -39.37 -2.31 30.66
CA PHE A 678 -38.55 -3.27 29.90
C PHE A 678 -37.15 -3.46 30.47
N TYR A 679 -36.51 -2.41 31.01
CA TYR A 679 -35.18 -2.53 31.62
C TYR A 679 -35.11 -3.50 32.82
N THR A 680 -36.23 -3.88 33.42
CA THR A 680 -36.29 -4.89 34.50
C THR A 680 -36.33 -6.34 33.98
N ASN A 681 -36.50 -6.54 32.67
CA ASN A 681 -36.64 -7.86 32.06
C ASN A 681 -35.31 -8.40 31.51
N GLY A 682 -34.91 -9.60 31.94
CA GLY A 682 -33.65 -10.22 31.54
C GLY A 682 -33.52 -10.61 30.06
N ILE A 683 -34.64 -10.87 29.37
CA ILE A 683 -34.62 -11.20 27.93
C ILE A 683 -34.50 -9.93 27.08
N TYR A 684 -35.12 -8.83 27.53
CA TYR A 684 -34.86 -7.51 26.98
C TYR A 684 -33.40 -7.07 27.21
N LEU A 685 -32.86 -7.25 28.43
CA LEU A 685 -31.48 -6.89 28.74
C LEU A 685 -30.44 -7.74 27.99
N TRP A 686 -30.68 -9.04 27.83
CA TRP A 686 -29.91 -9.88 26.91
C TRP A 686 -29.88 -9.30 25.50
N GLY A 687 -31.03 -8.83 25.01
CA GLY A 687 -31.16 -8.20 23.69
C GLY A 687 -30.46 -6.85 23.58
N TYR A 688 -30.58 -6.01 24.62
CA TYR A 688 -29.96 -4.69 24.71
C TYR A 688 -28.43 -4.79 24.73
N ALA A 689 -27.87 -5.65 25.60
CA ALA A 689 -26.44 -5.98 25.64
C ALA A 689 -25.94 -6.53 24.30
N ARG A 690 -26.75 -7.39 23.65
CA ARG A 690 -26.49 -7.93 22.32
C ARG A 690 -26.36 -6.85 21.25
N ILE A 691 -27.26 -5.87 21.21
CA ILE A 691 -27.24 -4.79 20.22
C ILE A 691 -25.98 -3.93 20.39
N LEU A 692 -25.65 -3.56 21.63
CA LEU A 692 -24.42 -2.83 21.96
C LEU A 692 -23.16 -3.60 21.54
N MET A 693 -23.10 -4.90 21.81
CA MET A 693 -21.96 -5.75 21.47
C MET A 693 -21.78 -5.89 19.94
N TRP A 694 -22.86 -6.10 19.18
CA TRP A 694 -22.76 -6.53 17.77
C TRP A 694 -23.07 -5.46 16.70
N TYR A 695 -23.98 -4.51 16.94
CA TYR A 695 -24.51 -3.66 15.86
C TYR A 695 -24.45 -2.15 16.12
N MET A 696 -24.24 -1.73 17.37
CA MET A 696 -24.20 -0.31 17.70
C MET A 696 -22.98 0.37 17.06
N ASP A 697 -23.20 1.50 16.39
CA ASP A 697 -22.13 2.44 16.01
C ASP A 697 -22.01 3.52 17.10
N PHE A 698 -20.96 3.40 17.92
CA PHE A 698 -20.71 4.30 19.05
C PHE A 698 -20.29 5.72 18.63
N LYS A 699 -20.13 5.99 17.32
CA LYS A 699 -19.93 7.34 16.78
C LYS A 699 -21.24 8.11 16.59
N ASP A 700 -22.40 7.46 16.72
CA ASP A 700 -23.70 8.10 16.61
C ASP A 700 -24.08 8.92 17.86
N LEU A 701 -23.80 10.22 17.78
CA LEU A 701 -24.16 11.20 18.81
C LEU A 701 -25.67 11.30 19.08
N SER A 702 -26.53 10.90 18.14
CA SER A 702 -27.99 10.97 18.33
C SER A 702 -28.50 9.98 19.38
N VAL A 703 -27.88 8.80 19.46
CA VAL A 703 -28.24 7.74 20.43
C VAL A 703 -27.46 7.88 21.74
N THR A 704 -26.31 8.56 21.74
CA THR A 704 -25.46 8.77 22.93
C THR A 704 -26.23 9.32 24.14
N ASN A 705 -27.10 10.32 23.93
CA ASN A 705 -27.92 10.89 25.01
C ASN A 705 -28.93 9.91 25.63
N ILE A 706 -29.54 9.05 24.80
CA ILE A 706 -30.47 7.99 25.23
C ILE A 706 -29.70 6.95 26.05
N CYS A 707 -28.55 6.50 25.52
CA CYS A 707 -27.65 5.57 26.20
C CYS A 707 -27.14 6.10 27.56
N LYS A 708 -26.88 7.41 27.69
CA LYS A 708 -26.47 8.06 28.94
C LYS A 708 -27.56 8.04 30.02
N GLN A 709 -28.83 8.19 29.62
CA GLN A 709 -29.99 8.03 30.51
C GLN A 709 -30.19 6.56 30.92
N HIS A 710 -30.13 5.63 29.95
CA HIS A 710 -30.28 4.20 30.18
C HIS A 710 -29.21 3.65 31.14
N PHE A 711 -27.95 4.07 30.98
CA PHE A 711 -26.86 3.72 31.89
C PHE A 711 -27.22 4.03 33.35
N ASN A 712 -27.63 5.27 33.63
CA ASN A 712 -28.00 5.70 34.97
C ASN A 712 -29.20 4.91 35.53
N SER A 713 -30.23 4.67 34.72
CA SER A 713 -31.40 3.87 35.13
C SER A 713 -31.05 2.41 35.45
N LEU A 714 -30.15 1.77 34.68
CA LEU A 714 -29.69 0.40 34.97
C LEU A 714 -28.93 0.32 36.29
N ILE A 715 -28.03 1.28 36.56
CA ILE A 715 -27.27 1.35 37.83
C ILE A 715 -28.22 1.52 39.02
N ILE A 716 -29.12 2.52 38.98
CA ILE A 716 -30.07 2.79 40.06
C ILE A 716 -30.96 1.58 40.34
N TYR A 717 -31.46 0.90 39.30
CA TYR A 717 -32.26 -0.31 39.47
C TYR A 717 -31.48 -1.47 40.09
N CYS A 718 -30.24 -1.72 39.64
CA CYS A 718 -29.43 -2.79 40.22
C CYS A 718 -29.05 -2.50 41.68
N ASN A 719 -28.88 -1.23 42.06
CA ASN A 719 -28.72 -0.81 43.45
C ASN A 719 -30.00 -1.00 44.28
N SER A 720 -31.19 -0.81 43.70
CA SER A 720 -32.47 -1.04 44.40
C SER A 720 -32.92 -2.51 44.51
N LEU A 721 -32.31 -3.44 43.75
CA LEU A 721 -32.61 -4.88 43.84
C LEU A 721 -32.34 -5.44 45.26
N ASN A 722 -33.41 -5.73 46.00
CA ASN A 722 -33.37 -6.30 47.35
C ASN A 722 -33.59 -7.83 47.31
N GLY A 723 -32.52 -8.60 47.47
CA GLY A 723 -32.55 -10.06 47.48
C GLY A 723 -31.15 -10.68 47.42
N SER A 724 -31.07 -12.01 47.44
CA SER A 724 -29.79 -12.71 47.21
C SER A 724 -29.37 -12.58 45.75
N VAL A 725 -28.12 -12.20 45.49
CA VAL A 725 -27.56 -11.96 44.15
C VAL A 725 -27.80 -13.15 43.21
N SER A 726 -27.71 -14.37 43.74
CA SER A 726 -28.00 -15.64 43.05
C SER A 726 -29.37 -15.73 42.37
N LYS A 727 -30.39 -14.99 42.82
CA LYS A 727 -31.72 -14.97 42.17
C LYS A 727 -31.75 -14.11 40.90
N HIS A 728 -30.76 -13.24 40.72
CA HIS A 728 -30.68 -12.27 39.62
C HIS A 728 -29.41 -12.41 38.79
N GLU A 729 -28.58 -13.44 39.01
CA GLU A 729 -27.26 -13.61 38.41
C GLU A 729 -27.27 -13.47 36.87
N SER A 730 -28.19 -14.15 36.17
CA SER A 730 -28.29 -14.03 34.70
C SER A 730 -28.74 -12.64 34.23
N TYR A 731 -29.53 -11.91 35.03
CA TYR A 731 -29.93 -10.53 34.71
C TYR A 731 -28.73 -9.59 34.92
N LEU A 732 -28.07 -9.70 36.08
CA LEU A 732 -26.92 -8.88 36.46
C LEU A 732 -25.73 -9.09 35.51
N ARG A 733 -25.48 -10.31 35.03
CA ARG A 733 -24.47 -10.61 34.00
C ARG A 733 -24.76 -9.84 32.71
N ASP A 734 -25.99 -9.92 32.21
CA ASP A 734 -26.35 -9.32 30.93
C ASP A 734 -26.43 -7.77 31.05
N VAL A 735 -26.82 -7.24 32.22
CA VAL A 735 -26.69 -5.81 32.57
C VAL A 735 -25.23 -5.36 32.63
N LEU A 736 -24.34 -6.10 33.29
CA LEU A 736 -22.92 -5.72 33.38
C LEU A 736 -22.27 -5.68 31.99
N ILE A 737 -22.58 -6.63 31.09
CA ILE A 737 -22.14 -6.59 29.69
C ILE A 737 -22.67 -5.31 29.00
N ALA A 738 -23.96 -4.97 29.16
CA ALA A 738 -24.50 -3.74 28.61
C ALA A 738 -23.80 -2.48 29.15
N LEU A 739 -23.63 -2.38 30.48
CA LEU A 739 -22.94 -1.25 31.14
C LEU A 739 -21.50 -1.10 30.65
N ILE A 740 -20.75 -2.20 30.54
CA ILE A 740 -19.38 -2.21 30.03
C ILE A 740 -19.33 -1.71 28.57
N TYR A 741 -20.19 -2.22 27.69
CA TYR A 741 -20.22 -1.75 26.29
C TYR A 741 -20.73 -0.31 26.15
N LEU A 742 -21.59 0.17 27.05
CA LEU A 742 -21.97 1.59 27.11
C LEU A 742 -20.78 2.50 27.45
N MET A 743 -19.77 2.02 28.18
CA MET A 743 -18.57 2.84 28.47
C MET A 743 -17.82 3.26 27.21
N THR A 744 -17.96 2.54 26.08
CA THR A 744 -17.42 2.89 24.76
C THR A 744 -17.74 4.33 24.34
N PHE A 745 -18.90 4.88 24.75
CA PHE A 745 -19.24 6.27 24.48
C PHE A 745 -18.29 7.29 25.13
N ARG A 746 -17.45 6.91 26.12
CA ARG A 746 -16.38 7.79 26.64
C ARG A 746 -15.28 8.12 25.63
N GLU A 747 -15.17 7.37 24.52
CA GLU A 747 -14.24 7.69 23.43
C GLU A 747 -14.70 8.93 22.63
N SER A 748 -16.01 9.19 22.55
CA SER A 748 -16.61 10.32 21.83
C SER A 748 -17.19 11.42 22.74
N ASP A 749 -17.70 11.05 23.93
CA ASP A 749 -18.14 11.93 25.02
C ASP A 749 -17.35 11.59 26.31
N PRO A 750 -16.19 12.19 26.58
CA PRO A 750 -15.44 11.95 27.82
C PRO A 750 -16.23 12.22 29.11
N GLU A 751 -17.29 13.02 29.04
CA GLU A 751 -18.20 13.31 30.15
C GLU A 751 -19.38 12.30 30.24
N PHE A 752 -19.37 11.21 29.47
CA PHE A 752 -20.41 10.17 29.48
C PHE A 752 -20.62 9.60 30.90
N VAL A 753 -19.51 9.34 31.61
CA VAL A 753 -19.48 9.06 33.06
C VAL A 753 -18.25 9.74 33.67
N LYS A 754 -18.42 10.97 34.18
CA LYS A 754 -17.36 11.72 34.89
C LYS A 754 -17.10 11.11 36.28
N LYS A 755 -15.83 11.07 36.74
CA LYS A 755 -15.46 10.50 38.05
C LYS A 755 -16.11 11.20 39.24
N ASP A 756 -16.40 12.49 39.14
CA ASP A 756 -17.02 13.28 40.20
C ASP A 756 -18.56 13.29 40.12
N SER A 757 -19.16 12.48 39.23
CA SER A 757 -20.61 12.39 39.07
C SER A 757 -21.27 11.43 40.07
N SER A 758 -22.51 11.72 40.44
CA SER A 758 -23.36 10.79 41.21
C SER A 758 -23.49 9.43 40.52
N VAL A 759 -23.60 9.41 39.18
CA VAL A 759 -23.70 8.19 38.36
C VAL A 759 -22.47 7.30 38.52
N TYR A 760 -21.26 7.87 38.59
CA TYR A 760 -20.04 7.11 38.88
C TYR A 760 -20.02 6.59 40.33
N GLY A 761 -20.45 7.39 41.30
CA GLY A 761 -20.58 6.97 42.70
C GLY A 761 -21.53 5.79 42.88
N GLU A 762 -22.70 5.84 42.24
CA GLU A 762 -23.69 4.76 42.19
C GLU A 762 -23.14 3.51 41.45
N ALA A 763 -22.36 3.69 40.39
CA ALA A 763 -21.74 2.57 39.67
C ALA A 763 -20.64 1.87 40.50
N LYS A 764 -19.81 2.63 41.23
CA LYS A 764 -18.88 2.08 42.24
C LYS A 764 -19.62 1.42 43.41
N SER A 765 -20.81 1.92 43.78
CA SER A 765 -21.68 1.29 44.79
C SER A 765 -22.18 -0.09 44.31
N LEU A 766 -22.60 -0.19 43.04
CA LEU A 766 -23.02 -1.44 42.43
C LEU A 766 -21.90 -2.50 42.41
N CYS A 767 -20.67 -2.10 42.06
CA CYS A 767 -19.53 -3.01 42.07
C CYS A 767 -19.32 -3.62 43.47
N ARG A 768 -19.24 -2.76 44.50
CA ARG A 768 -19.10 -3.17 45.92
C ARG A 768 -20.24 -4.05 46.42
N LYS A 769 -21.47 -3.81 45.95
CA LYS A 769 -22.65 -4.65 46.26
C LYS A 769 -22.53 -6.07 45.68
N LEU A 770 -21.80 -6.24 44.59
CA LEU A 770 -21.60 -7.51 43.89
C LEU A 770 -20.31 -8.24 44.27
N ASP A 771 -19.31 -7.57 44.85
CA ASP A 771 -18.03 -8.19 45.23
C ASP A 771 -18.15 -9.46 46.12
N PRO A 772 -19.10 -9.59 47.07
CA PRO A 772 -19.30 -10.83 47.82
C PRO A 772 -19.89 -12.00 47.00
N HIS A 773 -20.44 -11.72 45.81
CA HIS A 773 -21.08 -12.68 44.91
C HIS A 773 -20.67 -12.38 43.45
N PRO A 774 -19.37 -12.55 43.12
CA PRO A 774 -18.78 -12.02 41.89
C PRO A 774 -19.42 -12.62 40.62
N ILE A 775 -19.93 -11.76 39.75
CA ILE A 775 -20.64 -12.16 38.54
C ILE A 775 -19.63 -12.56 37.47
N ARG A 776 -19.51 -13.86 37.20
CA ARG A 776 -18.72 -14.42 36.10
C ARG A 776 -19.59 -14.70 34.87
N SER A 777 -18.97 -14.88 33.72
CA SER A 777 -19.66 -15.24 32.48
C SER A 777 -18.86 -16.30 31.73
N GLN A 778 -19.48 -17.43 31.42
CA GLN A 778 -18.86 -18.54 30.65
C GLN A 778 -18.58 -18.18 29.18
N LYS A 779 -18.89 -16.94 28.77
CA LYS A 779 -18.77 -16.42 27.40
C LYS A 779 -17.51 -15.56 27.20
N THR A 780 -16.69 -15.39 28.24
CA THR A 780 -15.65 -14.36 28.32
C THR A 780 -14.32 -14.99 28.68
N ILE A 781 -13.24 -14.63 27.98
CA ILE A 781 -11.88 -15.13 28.26
C ILE A 781 -11.28 -14.43 29.50
N ILE A 782 -11.91 -13.34 29.95
CA ILE A 782 -11.53 -12.55 31.13
C ILE A 782 -11.47 -13.42 32.40
N GLU A 783 -10.31 -13.50 33.04
CA GLU A 783 -10.13 -14.25 34.28
C GLU A 783 -10.82 -13.60 35.51
N VAL A 784 -10.99 -12.27 35.48
CA VAL A 784 -11.65 -11.49 36.54
C VAL A 784 -13.18 -11.43 36.37
N PRO A 785 -13.95 -11.30 37.47
CA PRO A 785 -15.40 -11.10 37.39
C PRO A 785 -15.82 -9.83 36.64
N LEU A 786 -17.02 -9.82 36.05
CA LEU A 786 -17.55 -8.68 35.30
C LEU A 786 -17.72 -7.42 36.17
N ASN A 787 -18.10 -7.56 37.44
CA ASN A 787 -18.14 -6.43 38.39
C ASN A 787 -16.74 -5.85 38.62
N SER A 788 -15.72 -6.69 38.77
CA SER A 788 -14.33 -6.25 38.96
C SER A 788 -13.73 -5.62 37.70
N PHE A 789 -14.04 -6.15 36.51
CA PHE A 789 -13.66 -5.55 35.23
C PHE A 789 -14.33 -4.18 35.04
N PHE A 790 -15.64 -4.08 35.31
CA PHE A 790 -16.38 -2.82 35.22
C PHE A 790 -15.86 -1.78 36.22
N ASP A 791 -15.51 -2.19 37.45
CA ASP A 791 -14.90 -1.33 38.46
C ASP A 791 -13.55 -0.74 38.00
N GLN A 792 -12.69 -1.57 37.38
CA GLN A 792 -11.43 -1.14 36.77
C GLN A 792 -11.64 -0.23 35.54
N LEU A 793 -12.70 -0.48 34.75
CA LEU A 793 -13.03 0.30 33.55
C LEU A 793 -13.60 1.68 33.90
N LEU A 794 -14.39 1.80 34.97
CA LEU A 794 -14.82 3.07 35.54
C LEU A 794 -13.61 3.97 35.86
N ASP A 795 -12.52 3.38 36.38
CA ASP A 795 -11.29 4.07 36.76
C ASP A 795 -10.31 4.35 35.61
N GLY A 796 -10.32 3.55 34.55
CA GLY A 796 -9.27 3.57 33.50
C GLY A 796 -8.01 2.78 33.90
N ASN A 797 -8.18 1.69 34.65
CA ASN A 797 -7.10 0.82 35.14
C ASN A 797 -7.06 -0.56 34.44
N VAL A 798 -7.84 -0.76 33.38
CA VAL A 798 -7.90 -2.02 32.62
C VAL A 798 -6.70 -2.15 31.68
N THR A 799 -6.19 -3.36 31.50
CA THR A 799 -5.12 -3.68 30.52
C THR A 799 -5.69 -3.96 29.13
N GLN A 800 -4.87 -3.78 28.08
CA GLN A 800 -5.26 -4.08 26.70
C GLN A 800 -5.66 -5.55 26.49
N GLU A 801 -5.01 -6.50 27.18
CA GLU A 801 -5.40 -7.91 27.17
C GLU A 801 -6.82 -8.13 27.74
N GLN A 802 -7.13 -7.54 28.89
CA GLN A 802 -8.47 -7.62 29.48
C GLN A 802 -9.53 -6.96 28.57
N VAL A 803 -9.20 -5.83 27.92
CA VAL A 803 -10.07 -5.16 26.93
C VAL A 803 -10.36 -6.10 25.75
N ARG A 804 -9.31 -6.69 25.15
CA ARG A 804 -9.44 -7.68 24.06
C ARG A 804 -10.32 -8.86 24.47
N ASN A 805 -10.08 -9.42 25.66
CA ASN A 805 -10.85 -10.54 26.21
C ASN A 805 -12.32 -10.19 26.54
N MET A 806 -12.67 -8.90 26.65
CA MET A 806 -14.05 -8.39 26.73
C MET A 806 -14.67 -8.16 25.34
N ILE A 807 -13.88 -7.85 24.33
CA ILE A 807 -14.36 -7.68 22.95
C ILE A 807 -14.61 -9.05 22.28
N GLU A 808 -13.82 -10.07 22.60
CA GLU A 808 -13.93 -11.42 22.02
C GLU A 808 -15.14 -12.26 22.53
N ILE A 809 -16.04 -11.70 23.34
CA ILE A 809 -17.19 -12.38 23.97
C ILE A 809 -18.21 -12.97 22.97
N ASP A 810 -18.86 -14.09 23.36
CA ASP A 810 -19.90 -14.77 22.55
C ASP A 810 -21.11 -15.32 23.35
#